data_AF-A0A2E0J213-F1
#
_entry.id   AF-A0A2E0J213-F1
#
_cell.length_a   1.000
_cell.length_b   1.000
_cell.length_c   1.000
_cell.angle_alpha   90.00
_cell.angle_beta   90.00
_cell.angle_gamma   90.00
#
_symmetry.space_group_name_H-M   'P 1'
#
loop_
_entity.id
_entity.type
_entity.pdbx_description
1 polymer ?
#
loop_
_entity_poly.entity_id
_entity_poly.type
_entity_poly.pdbx_seq_one_letter_code
_entity_poly.pdbx_strand_id
1 'polypeptide(L)'
;MDNIRIRGARTHNLQNVDLDLPRNQLIVITGLSGSGKSSLAFDTVYAEGQRRYVESLSAYARQFLSMMEKPDLDSIEGLSPAISIEQKSTSHNPRSTVGTVTEIHDYLRLLYARAGTPFCPDHDEPLTAQTVSQMVDQTLEKEDESAWMLLAPVIRSRKGEHRDVFEQMRGQGFVRMRVDGEIVEIDEIPELDPKKKHDIEVVVDRFKIRDDIQQRLAESFETALRLSEGIAWILPWRGEAEPEVFSSQFACPVCGYSINDMEPRLFSFNSPHGACSGCDGLGSQSVFDVDRVITDDSLSLAGGAVRGWDRRNPYFFGLIQSLAEEYGFDVDTPWRDLPEKARKVILEGSGSKRIEFRYVNARGRTRVRKHAFEGVLNNMQRRYAETDSMAVREELAKYLSDKPCPTCNGARLNTAARHVRVAETTLPTINAASIAGAHEIIEALDIPGHRAEIAAPILKEIQQRLKFLLDVGLNYLTLSRSAETLSGGEAQRIRLASQIGAGLVGVMYVLDEPSIGLHQRDNRRLLNTLERLRDLGNTVIVVEHDEDAIREAEYVVDMGLGAGDHGGHVIAEGTAEEIAAHKQSLTGQYLSGRLTIPIPEKRIAFDDERVIKITGARGNNLKNVSVELSMGQLTCITGVSGSGKSTLINETLFPAAARQVNRAVARAAPMTSIDGLEHLDKVIDISQAPIGRTPRSNPATYTGLFGTIRELFANTPEARARGYQPGRFSFNVKGGRCEACQGDGVIKVEMHFLPDIYVTCDTCKGARYNRETLQVHYKGKTISDVLEMRVEAALEFFAPVPSLKRKLETLMDVGLSYVKLGQNATTLS
;
A
#
# COMPACT_ATOMS: atom_id res chain seq x y z
N MET A 1 9.99 -35.47 20.87
CA MET A 1 10.66 -34.40 21.65
C MET A 1 9.62 -33.35 21.90
N ASP A 2 9.25 -33.17 23.17
CA ASP A 2 8.07 -32.39 23.58
C ASP A 2 8.41 -30.91 23.84
N ASN A 3 9.71 -30.57 23.91
CA ASN A 3 10.21 -29.23 24.13
C ASN A 3 11.18 -28.80 23.01
N ILE A 4 11.28 -27.49 22.78
CA ILE A 4 12.35 -26.82 22.05
C ILE A 4 13.44 -26.49 23.07
N ARG A 5 14.61 -27.11 22.94
CA ARG A 5 15.71 -26.96 23.90
C ARG A 5 16.75 -26.02 23.34
N ILE A 6 16.98 -24.90 24.01
CA ILE A 6 17.94 -23.85 23.64
C ILE A 6 19.10 -23.92 24.64
N ARG A 7 20.33 -24.01 24.16
CA ARG A 7 21.52 -24.03 25.02
C ARG A 7 22.54 -22.99 24.61
N GLY A 8 23.02 -22.23 25.59
CA GLY A 8 24.08 -21.24 25.47
C GLY A 8 23.77 -20.10 24.52
N ALA A 9 22.53 -19.59 24.47
CA ALA A 9 22.20 -18.48 23.58
C ALA A 9 22.89 -17.17 24.01
N ARG A 10 23.60 -16.53 23.08
CA ARG A 10 24.45 -15.34 23.28
C ARG A 10 24.22 -14.23 22.25
N THR A 11 23.19 -14.36 21.41
CA THR A 11 22.83 -13.35 20.43
C THR A 11 22.60 -11.99 21.09
N HIS A 12 23.28 -10.95 20.58
CA HIS A 12 23.25 -9.59 21.10
C HIS A 12 23.67 -9.44 22.57
N ASN A 13 22.72 -9.30 23.50
CA ASN A 13 22.98 -9.11 24.92
C ASN A 13 22.62 -10.33 25.78
N LEU A 14 22.21 -11.45 25.16
CA LEU A 14 21.90 -12.68 25.88
C LEU A 14 23.14 -13.23 26.59
N GLN A 15 22.97 -13.62 27.85
CA GLN A 15 24.06 -14.02 28.75
C GLN A 15 24.11 -15.55 28.89
N ASN A 16 24.45 -16.23 27.79
CA ASN A 16 24.57 -17.69 27.72
C ASN A 16 23.31 -18.42 28.24
N VAL A 17 22.16 -18.04 27.69
CA VAL A 17 20.84 -18.48 28.16
C VAL A 17 20.57 -19.93 27.75
N ASP A 18 20.20 -20.74 28.75
CA ASP A 18 19.64 -22.08 28.57
C ASP A 18 18.13 -22.03 28.85
N LEU A 19 17.31 -22.58 27.95
CA LEU A 19 15.85 -22.52 28.05
C LEU A 19 15.18 -23.73 27.40
N ASP A 20 14.13 -24.26 28.03
CA ASP A 20 13.30 -25.34 27.48
C ASP A 20 11.88 -24.86 27.26
N LEU A 21 11.51 -24.61 26.01
CA LEU A 21 10.18 -24.11 25.64
C LEU A 21 9.24 -25.29 25.32
N PRO A 22 8.04 -25.36 25.91
CA PRO A 22 7.08 -26.42 25.60
C PRO A 22 6.54 -26.29 24.17
N ARG A 23 6.44 -27.40 23.44
CA ARG A 23 5.83 -27.40 22.10
C ARG A 23 4.32 -27.45 22.17
N ASN A 24 3.67 -26.97 21.11
CA ASN A 24 2.22 -26.95 20.94
C ASN A 24 1.47 -26.14 22.01
N GLN A 25 2.13 -25.12 22.54
CA GLN A 25 1.57 -24.20 23.53
C GLN A 25 1.68 -22.75 23.02
N LEU A 26 0.87 -21.88 23.62
CA LEU A 26 1.00 -20.43 23.55
C LEU A 26 2.01 -19.98 24.62
N ILE A 27 3.17 -19.55 24.15
CA ILE A 27 4.29 -19.10 24.96
C ILE A 27 4.39 -17.59 24.86
N VAL A 28 4.45 -16.89 26.00
CA VAL A 28 4.68 -15.44 26.05
C VAL A 28 6.07 -15.13 26.60
N ILE A 29 6.85 -14.36 25.85
CA ILE A 29 8.13 -13.79 26.30
C ILE A 29 7.88 -12.33 26.69
N THR A 30 8.15 -11.99 27.95
CA THR A 30 7.89 -10.67 28.52
C THR A 30 9.12 -10.11 29.23
N GLY A 31 9.02 -8.90 29.79
CA GLY A 31 10.12 -8.21 30.47
C GLY A 31 10.46 -6.82 29.89
N LEU A 32 11.45 -6.13 30.45
CA LEU A 32 11.73 -4.72 30.11
C LEU A 32 12.12 -4.50 28.64
N SER A 33 11.91 -3.27 28.13
CA SER A 33 12.44 -2.87 26.82
C SER A 33 13.97 -3.02 26.81
N GLY A 34 14.51 -3.64 25.76
CA GLY A 34 15.95 -3.94 25.67
C GLY A 34 16.45 -5.07 26.57
N SER A 35 15.58 -5.86 27.22
CA SER A 35 16.00 -6.98 28.07
C SER A 35 16.48 -8.22 27.30
N GLY A 36 16.32 -8.25 25.98
CA GLY A 36 16.73 -9.38 25.12
C GLY A 36 15.58 -10.23 24.58
N LYS A 37 14.32 -9.83 24.76
CA LYS A 37 13.12 -10.56 24.27
C LYS A 37 13.20 -10.86 22.78
N SER A 38 13.36 -9.82 21.95
CA SER A 38 13.45 -9.97 20.49
C SER A 38 14.71 -10.72 20.07
N SER A 39 15.82 -10.54 20.81
CA SER A 39 17.06 -11.27 20.57
C SER A 39 16.90 -12.78 20.77
N LEU A 40 16.10 -13.20 21.76
CA LEU A 40 15.77 -14.60 21.97
C LEU A 40 14.74 -15.09 20.95
N ALA A 41 13.60 -14.41 20.81
CA ALA A 41 12.48 -14.85 19.99
C ALA A 41 12.78 -14.81 18.48
N PHE A 42 13.25 -13.66 17.98
CA PHE A 42 13.43 -13.41 16.55
C PHE A 42 14.86 -13.73 16.10
N ASP A 43 15.86 -13.12 16.73
CA ASP A 43 17.25 -13.21 16.26
C ASP A 43 17.91 -14.55 16.57
N THR A 44 17.32 -15.35 17.47
CA THR A 44 17.80 -16.69 17.82
C THR A 44 16.83 -17.79 17.38
N VAL A 45 15.65 -17.89 17.99
CA VAL A 45 14.74 -19.02 17.79
C VAL A 45 14.13 -19.04 16.38
N TYR A 46 13.53 -17.92 15.94
CA TYR A 46 12.98 -17.80 14.59
C TYR A 46 14.09 -17.89 13.53
N ALA A 47 15.17 -17.12 13.69
CA ALA A 47 16.28 -17.10 12.72
C ALA A 47 16.84 -18.50 12.45
N GLU A 48 17.05 -19.30 13.50
CA GLU A 48 17.57 -20.67 13.36
C GLU A 48 16.52 -21.64 12.79
N GLY A 49 15.25 -21.50 13.18
CA GLY A 49 14.14 -22.28 12.61
C GLY A 49 13.93 -22.02 11.12
N GLN A 50 13.98 -20.76 10.69
CA GLN A 50 13.90 -20.36 9.29
C GLN A 50 15.12 -20.85 8.51
N ARG A 51 16.34 -20.61 9.02
CA ARG A 51 17.60 -21.02 8.37
C ARG A 51 17.62 -22.52 8.08
N ARG A 52 17.34 -23.36 9.09
CA ARG A 52 17.34 -24.82 8.92
C ARG A 52 16.33 -25.30 7.88
N TYR A 53 15.16 -24.68 7.83
CA TYR A 53 14.15 -25.00 6.82
C TYR A 53 14.62 -24.60 5.41
N VAL A 54 15.10 -23.38 5.22
CA VAL A 54 15.53 -22.90 3.89
C VAL A 54 16.79 -23.64 3.39
N GLU A 55 17.71 -24.03 4.28
CA GLU A 55 18.88 -24.88 3.94
C GLU A 55 18.51 -26.27 3.40
N SER A 56 17.27 -26.71 3.65
CA SER A 56 16.74 -27.97 3.12
C SER A 56 16.12 -27.83 1.72
N LEU A 57 15.79 -26.61 1.25
CA LEU A 57 15.08 -26.41 -0.01
C LEU A 57 15.93 -26.71 -1.25
N SER A 58 17.21 -26.33 -1.24
CA SER A 58 18.13 -26.63 -2.35
C SER A 58 19.59 -26.52 -1.95
N ALA A 59 20.47 -27.20 -2.70
CA ALA A 59 21.92 -27.07 -2.54
C ALA A 59 22.39 -25.62 -2.78
N TYR A 60 21.75 -24.92 -3.71
CA TYR A 60 22.01 -23.50 -3.99
C TYR A 60 21.67 -22.64 -2.77
N ALA A 61 20.46 -22.77 -2.21
CA ALA A 61 20.05 -22.02 -1.03
C ALA A 61 21.00 -22.27 0.16
N ARG A 62 21.45 -23.51 0.36
CA ARG A 62 22.44 -23.86 1.40
C ARG A 62 23.77 -23.13 1.22
N GLN A 63 24.28 -23.03 -0.01
CA GLN A 63 25.51 -22.29 -0.28
C GLN A 63 25.34 -20.79 0.02
N PHE A 64 24.18 -20.21 -0.32
CA PHE A 64 23.89 -18.81 -0.02
C PHE A 64 23.75 -18.54 1.47
N LEU A 65 23.01 -19.38 2.19
CA LEU A 65 22.81 -19.25 3.64
C LEU A 65 24.09 -19.48 4.43
N SER A 66 25.08 -20.21 3.88
CA SER A 66 26.38 -20.37 4.53
C SER A 66 27.19 -19.07 4.65
N MET A 67 26.85 -18.04 3.86
CA MET A 67 27.41 -16.69 3.98
C MET A 67 26.73 -15.85 5.06
N MET A 68 25.60 -16.30 5.60
CA MET A 68 24.91 -15.62 6.69
C MET A 68 25.60 -15.90 8.02
N GLU A 69 25.67 -14.87 8.86
CA GLU A 69 26.08 -15.03 10.24
C GLU A 69 25.02 -15.86 10.97
N LYS A 70 25.43 -16.99 11.53
CA LYS A 70 24.53 -17.85 12.32
C LYS A 70 24.27 -17.17 13.67
N PRO A 71 23.06 -17.33 14.24
CA PRO A 71 22.83 -16.89 15.62
C PRO A 71 23.87 -17.53 16.55
N ASP A 72 24.30 -16.80 17.57
CA ASP A 72 25.31 -17.28 18.53
C ASP A 72 24.63 -18.11 19.62
N LEU A 73 24.75 -19.43 19.51
CA LEU A 73 24.28 -20.40 20.49
C LEU A 73 25.10 -21.69 20.41
N ASP A 74 25.09 -22.49 21.47
CA ASP A 74 25.80 -23.78 21.50
C ASP A 74 25.01 -24.86 20.75
N SER A 75 23.72 -24.99 21.07
CA SER A 75 22.83 -25.93 20.37
C SER A 75 21.37 -25.56 20.54
N ILE A 76 20.56 -25.95 19.56
CA ILE A 76 19.11 -25.89 19.66
C ILE A 76 18.48 -27.12 19.00
N GLU A 77 17.59 -27.77 19.75
CA GLU A 77 16.91 -29.02 19.38
C GLU A 77 15.39 -28.85 19.45
N GLY A 78 14.66 -29.70 18.72
CA GLY A 78 13.19 -29.66 18.73
C GLY A 78 12.55 -28.52 17.92
N LEU A 79 13.34 -27.76 17.16
CA LEU A 79 12.83 -26.69 16.29
C LEU A 79 11.88 -27.21 15.22
N SER A 80 10.84 -26.42 14.96
CA SER A 80 9.94 -26.57 13.82
C SER A 80 10.26 -25.48 12.77
N PRO A 81 9.82 -25.64 11.51
CA PRO A 81 9.85 -24.54 10.54
C PRO A 81 9.20 -23.29 11.15
N ALA A 82 9.89 -22.16 11.07
CA ALA A 82 9.49 -20.94 11.78
C ALA A 82 8.94 -19.88 10.83
N ILE A 83 7.87 -19.20 11.26
CA ILE A 83 7.26 -18.07 10.54
C ILE A 83 7.15 -16.89 11.50
N SER A 84 7.74 -15.74 11.15
CA SER A 84 7.59 -14.51 11.92
C SER A 84 6.39 -13.70 11.46
N ILE A 85 5.70 -13.07 12.42
CA ILE A 85 4.62 -12.11 12.20
C ILE A 85 4.99 -10.81 12.93
N GLU A 86 5.84 -10.02 12.29
CA GLU A 86 6.37 -8.73 12.77
C GLU A 86 5.59 -7.54 12.16
N GLN A 87 5.78 -6.36 12.75
CA GLN A 87 5.22 -5.09 12.26
C GLN A 87 5.99 -4.46 11.09
N LYS A 88 7.09 -5.10 10.64
CA LYS A 88 7.85 -4.62 9.49
C LYS A 88 6.93 -4.49 8.28
N SER A 89 7.01 -3.33 7.62
CA SER A 89 6.06 -2.95 6.57
C SER A 89 5.92 -4.05 5.53
N THR A 90 4.65 -4.43 5.28
CA THR A 90 4.30 -5.21 4.09
C THR A 90 4.71 -4.41 2.85
N SER A 91 5.20 -5.14 1.83
CA SER A 91 5.58 -4.66 0.49
C SER A 91 5.11 -3.24 0.13
N HIS A 92 6.06 -2.33 -0.10
CA HIS A 92 5.82 -0.97 -0.62
C HIS A 92 5.50 -0.96 -2.12
N ASN A 93 4.63 -1.88 -2.55
CA ASN A 93 4.16 -1.92 -3.91
C ASN A 93 2.80 -1.21 -3.99
N PRO A 94 2.69 -0.10 -4.74
CA PRO A 94 1.44 0.66 -4.84
C PRO A 94 0.28 -0.14 -5.45
N ARG A 95 0.59 -1.24 -6.16
CA ARG A 95 -0.42 -2.17 -6.68
C ARG A 95 -0.96 -3.13 -5.64
N SER A 96 -0.28 -3.33 -4.52
CA SER A 96 -0.72 -4.26 -3.47
C SER A 96 -1.91 -3.69 -2.70
N THR A 97 -2.94 -4.51 -2.51
CA THR A 97 -4.12 -4.19 -1.69
C THR A 97 -4.34 -5.24 -0.60
N VAL A 98 -5.23 -4.95 0.34
CA VAL A 98 -5.70 -5.95 1.32
C VAL A 98 -6.16 -7.24 0.63
N GLY A 99 -6.92 -7.13 -0.46
CA GLY A 99 -7.40 -8.27 -1.24
C GLY A 99 -6.29 -9.10 -1.89
N THR A 100 -5.18 -8.49 -2.33
CA THR A 100 -4.06 -9.25 -2.90
C THR A 100 -3.19 -9.89 -1.82
N VAL A 101 -2.94 -9.20 -0.70
CA VAL A 101 -2.14 -9.73 0.42
C VAL A 101 -2.83 -10.92 1.10
N THR A 102 -4.16 -10.92 1.10
CA THR A 102 -4.99 -12.00 1.67
C THR A 102 -5.35 -13.08 0.65
N GLU A 103 -4.92 -12.92 -0.60
CA GLU A 103 -5.28 -13.76 -1.78
C GLU A 103 -6.79 -13.85 -2.05
N ILE A 104 -7.64 -13.13 -1.29
CA ILE A 104 -9.09 -13.09 -1.51
C ILE A 104 -9.38 -12.58 -2.93
N HIS A 105 -8.59 -11.61 -3.41
CA HIS A 105 -8.71 -11.11 -4.77
C HIS A 105 -8.46 -12.20 -5.81
N ASP A 106 -7.55 -13.16 -5.57
CA ASP A 106 -7.27 -14.25 -6.51
C ASP A 106 -8.43 -15.25 -6.58
N TYR A 107 -9.04 -15.57 -5.45
CA TYR A 107 -10.27 -16.37 -5.44
C TYR A 107 -11.45 -15.63 -6.08
N LEU A 108 -11.57 -14.31 -5.87
CA LEU A 108 -12.58 -13.51 -6.56
C LEU A 108 -12.35 -13.52 -8.08
N ARG A 109 -11.11 -13.38 -8.55
CA ARG A 109 -10.78 -13.50 -9.98
C ARG A 109 -11.21 -14.85 -10.55
N LEU A 110 -10.99 -15.94 -9.79
CA LEU A 110 -11.42 -17.27 -10.18
C LEU A 110 -12.95 -17.40 -10.21
N LEU A 111 -13.65 -16.86 -9.19
CA LEU A 111 -15.11 -16.85 -9.11
C LEU A 111 -15.72 -16.14 -10.33
N TYR A 112 -15.27 -14.93 -10.64
CA TYR A 112 -15.81 -14.14 -11.75
C TYR A 112 -15.48 -14.75 -13.12
N ALA A 113 -14.33 -15.41 -13.27
CA ALA A 113 -14.00 -16.13 -14.49
C ALA A 113 -14.86 -17.38 -14.72
N ARG A 114 -15.27 -18.07 -13.64
CA ARG A 114 -15.98 -19.36 -13.74
C ARG A 114 -17.49 -19.25 -13.66
N ALA A 115 -18.01 -18.32 -12.86
CA ALA A 115 -19.44 -18.16 -12.61
C ALA A 115 -20.01 -16.83 -13.14
N GLY A 116 -19.16 -15.92 -13.60
CA GLY A 116 -19.57 -14.59 -14.05
C GLY A 116 -20.24 -14.58 -15.42
N THR A 117 -21.24 -13.73 -15.57
CA THR A 117 -21.84 -13.35 -16.86
C THR A 117 -21.29 -11.98 -17.26
N PRO A 118 -20.61 -11.85 -18.41
CA PRO A 118 -20.22 -10.55 -18.95
C PRO A 118 -21.42 -9.79 -19.53
N PHE A 119 -21.45 -8.48 -19.38
CA PHE A 119 -22.48 -7.58 -19.92
C PHE A 119 -21.88 -6.49 -20.80
N CYS A 120 -22.67 -6.00 -21.76
CA CYS A 120 -22.30 -4.87 -22.60
C CYS A 120 -22.24 -3.57 -21.76
N PRO A 121 -21.12 -2.80 -21.80
CA PRO A 121 -21.01 -1.54 -21.06
C PRO A 121 -22.03 -0.46 -21.45
N ASP A 122 -22.51 -0.49 -22.70
CA ASP A 122 -23.39 0.55 -23.25
C ASP A 122 -24.88 0.16 -23.23
N HIS A 123 -25.18 -1.13 -23.39
CA HIS A 123 -26.56 -1.63 -23.55
C HIS A 123 -27.05 -2.46 -22.35
N ASP A 124 -26.15 -2.84 -21.44
CA ASP A 124 -26.41 -3.72 -20.30
C ASP A 124 -27.04 -5.08 -20.65
N GLU A 125 -26.80 -5.56 -21.87
CA GLU A 125 -27.22 -6.89 -22.35
C GLU A 125 -26.17 -7.95 -22.03
N PRO A 126 -26.57 -9.18 -21.65
CA PRO A 126 -25.64 -10.26 -21.38
C PRO A 126 -24.91 -10.67 -22.66
N LEU A 127 -23.58 -10.76 -22.59
CA LEU A 127 -22.79 -11.32 -23.67
C LEU A 127 -22.81 -12.84 -23.49
N THR A 128 -23.35 -13.54 -24.48
CA THR A 128 -23.41 -15.01 -24.49
C THR A 128 -22.52 -15.55 -25.60
N ALA A 129 -21.62 -16.48 -25.26
CA ALA A 129 -20.88 -17.26 -26.22
C ALA A 129 -21.48 -18.66 -26.29
N GLN A 130 -21.71 -19.16 -27.50
CA GLN A 130 -22.25 -20.49 -27.76
C GLN A 130 -21.32 -21.25 -28.71
N THR A 131 -21.28 -22.57 -28.58
CA THR A 131 -20.63 -23.42 -29.58
C THR A 131 -21.56 -23.60 -30.76
N VAL A 132 -21.02 -23.90 -31.95
CA VAL A 132 -21.84 -24.18 -33.15
C VAL A 132 -22.86 -25.28 -32.86
N SER A 133 -22.48 -26.34 -32.12
CA SER A 133 -23.42 -27.39 -31.71
C SER A 133 -24.60 -26.84 -30.89
N GLN A 134 -24.34 -25.99 -29.90
CA GLN A 134 -25.42 -25.36 -29.12
C GLN A 134 -26.32 -24.46 -29.96
N MET A 135 -25.75 -23.70 -30.91
CA MET A 135 -26.53 -22.87 -31.84
C MET A 135 -27.46 -23.73 -32.70
N VAL A 136 -26.95 -24.86 -33.20
CA VAL A 136 -27.73 -25.82 -33.99
C VAL A 136 -28.83 -26.45 -33.16
N ASP A 137 -28.51 -26.94 -31.95
CA ASP A 137 -29.49 -27.56 -31.06
C ASP A 137 -30.63 -26.59 -30.72
N GLN A 138 -30.31 -25.33 -30.35
CA GLN A 138 -31.31 -24.28 -30.09
C GLN A 138 -32.15 -23.92 -31.33
N THR A 139 -31.56 -24.02 -32.52
CA THR A 139 -32.29 -23.78 -33.79
C THR A 139 -33.25 -24.92 -34.10
N LEU A 140 -32.90 -26.16 -33.73
CA LEU A 140 -33.75 -27.34 -33.91
C LEU A 140 -34.93 -27.40 -32.91
N GLU A 141 -34.89 -26.65 -31.81
CA GLU A 141 -35.98 -26.56 -30.82
C GLU A 141 -37.21 -25.76 -31.31
N LYS A 142 -37.16 -25.08 -32.47
CA LYS A 142 -38.31 -24.32 -32.98
C LYS A 142 -39.34 -25.22 -33.68
N GLU A 143 -40.50 -24.64 -34.00
CA GLU A 143 -41.62 -25.38 -34.60
C GLU A 143 -41.23 -26.11 -35.89
N ASP A 144 -41.61 -27.39 -35.95
CA ASP A 144 -41.32 -28.28 -37.07
C ASP A 144 -41.95 -27.75 -38.38
N GLU A 145 -41.30 -27.97 -39.53
CA GLU A 145 -41.72 -27.46 -40.85
C GLU A 145 -41.70 -25.91 -41.05
N SER A 146 -41.36 -25.11 -40.04
CA SER A 146 -41.25 -23.65 -40.18
C SER A 146 -40.01 -23.25 -41.01
N ALA A 147 -40.17 -22.22 -41.87
CA ALA A 147 -39.12 -21.76 -42.77
C ALA A 147 -38.32 -20.59 -42.18
N TRP A 148 -37.00 -20.74 -42.11
CA TRP A 148 -36.06 -19.79 -41.51
C TRP A 148 -34.93 -19.43 -42.47
N MET A 149 -34.27 -18.31 -42.19
CA MET A 149 -33.02 -17.90 -42.83
C MET A 149 -31.93 -17.69 -41.80
N LEU A 150 -30.72 -18.12 -42.14
CA LEU A 150 -29.50 -17.82 -41.40
C LEU A 150 -28.78 -16.67 -42.09
N LEU A 151 -28.47 -15.63 -41.31
CA LEU A 151 -27.86 -14.40 -41.80
C LEU A 151 -26.51 -14.15 -41.12
N ALA A 152 -25.58 -13.57 -41.87
CA ALA A 152 -24.31 -13.06 -41.37
C ALA A 152 -24.34 -11.52 -41.40
N PRO A 153 -24.48 -10.82 -40.24
CA PRO A 153 -24.53 -9.37 -40.19
C PRO A 153 -23.14 -8.75 -40.40
N VAL A 154 -22.80 -8.45 -41.65
CA VAL A 154 -21.47 -7.95 -42.05
C VAL A 154 -21.31 -6.46 -41.76
N ILE A 155 -22.38 -5.66 -41.84
CA ILE A 155 -22.38 -4.23 -41.48
C ILE A 155 -23.57 -3.96 -40.57
N ARG A 156 -23.32 -3.26 -39.45
CA ARG A 156 -24.35 -2.88 -38.48
C ARG A 156 -24.29 -1.38 -38.20
N SER A 157 -25.31 -0.65 -38.61
CA SER A 157 -25.56 0.76 -38.31
C SER A 157 -24.36 1.67 -38.62
N ARG A 158 -23.62 1.37 -39.69
CA ARG A 158 -22.45 2.15 -40.15
C ARG A 158 -22.78 3.00 -41.36
N LYS A 159 -22.22 4.21 -41.40
CA LYS A 159 -22.34 5.10 -42.55
C LYS A 159 -21.39 4.70 -43.68
N GLY A 160 -21.85 4.78 -44.92
CA GLY A 160 -21.03 4.50 -46.10
C GLY A 160 -21.81 3.80 -47.20
N GLU A 161 -21.24 3.77 -48.40
CA GLU A 161 -21.85 3.09 -49.56
C GLU A 161 -21.56 1.58 -49.59
N HIS A 162 -20.56 1.13 -48.83
CA HIS A 162 -20.18 -0.29 -48.63
C HIS A 162 -20.01 -1.14 -49.91
N ARG A 163 -19.70 -0.52 -51.06
CA ARG A 163 -19.54 -1.20 -52.37
C ARG A 163 -18.55 -2.36 -52.33
N ASP A 164 -17.44 -2.17 -51.63
CA ASP A 164 -16.38 -3.18 -51.49
C ASP A 164 -16.91 -4.47 -50.84
N VAL A 165 -17.84 -4.36 -49.90
CA VAL A 165 -18.47 -5.50 -49.23
C VAL A 165 -19.33 -6.28 -50.23
N PHE A 166 -20.11 -5.60 -51.07
CA PHE A 166 -20.93 -6.25 -52.10
C PHE A 166 -20.08 -6.98 -53.14
N GLU A 167 -18.99 -6.36 -53.61
CA GLU A 167 -18.07 -7.02 -54.55
C GLU A 167 -17.38 -8.24 -53.93
N GLN A 168 -16.96 -8.14 -52.68
CA GLN A 168 -16.34 -9.24 -51.95
C GLN A 168 -17.30 -10.41 -51.75
N MET A 169 -18.56 -10.16 -51.37
CA MET A 169 -19.57 -11.21 -51.19
C MET A 169 -19.98 -11.84 -52.53
N ARG A 170 -20.08 -11.04 -53.60
CA ARG A 170 -20.30 -11.55 -54.96
C ARG A 170 -19.16 -12.49 -55.40
N GLY A 171 -17.91 -12.09 -55.14
CA GLY A 171 -16.73 -12.90 -55.45
C GLY A 171 -16.67 -14.24 -54.69
N GLN A 172 -17.33 -14.33 -53.53
CA GLN A 172 -17.47 -15.57 -52.75
C GLN A 172 -18.70 -16.41 -53.13
N GLY A 173 -19.53 -15.94 -54.06
CA GLY A 173 -20.68 -16.68 -54.60
C GLY A 173 -22.01 -16.47 -53.85
N PHE A 174 -22.11 -15.47 -52.96
CA PHE A 174 -23.38 -15.13 -52.33
C PHE A 174 -24.30 -14.37 -53.31
N VAL A 175 -25.57 -14.78 -53.36
CA VAL A 175 -26.56 -14.26 -54.33
C VAL A 175 -27.51 -13.24 -53.70
N ARG A 176 -27.77 -13.34 -52.39
CA ARG A 176 -28.80 -12.55 -51.70
C ARG A 176 -28.27 -11.91 -50.43
N MET A 177 -28.72 -10.69 -50.19
CA MET A 177 -28.41 -9.92 -49.00
C MET A 177 -29.68 -9.25 -48.50
N ARG A 178 -29.72 -8.99 -47.20
CA ARG A 178 -30.72 -8.14 -46.57
C ARG A 178 -30.05 -6.80 -46.32
N VAL A 179 -30.63 -5.73 -46.84
CA VAL A 179 -30.10 -4.36 -46.74
C VAL A 179 -31.21 -3.48 -46.18
N ASP A 180 -30.95 -2.84 -45.04
CA ASP A 180 -31.91 -2.01 -44.31
C ASP A 180 -33.28 -2.69 -44.09
N GLY A 181 -33.27 -4.02 -43.91
CA GLY A 181 -34.48 -4.81 -43.68
C GLY A 181 -35.07 -5.49 -44.92
N GLU A 182 -34.69 -5.09 -46.14
CA GLU A 182 -35.22 -5.64 -47.39
C GLU A 182 -34.27 -6.67 -48.01
N ILE A 183 -34.82 -7.81 -48.44
CA ILE A 183 -34.04 -8.87 -49.09
C ILE A 183 -33.96 -8.59 -50.58
N VAL A 184 -32.73 -8.42 -51.07
CA VAL A 184 -32.42 -8.06 -52.45
C VAL A 184 -31.39 -9.03 -53.03
N GLU A 185 -31.44 -9.25 -54.33
CA GLU A 185 -30.37 -9.97 -55.03
C GLU A 185 -29.17 -9.05 -55.18
N ILE A 186 -27.95 -9.59 -55.06
CA ILE A 186 -26.72 -8.79 -54.95
C ILE A 186 -26.45 -7.91 -56.19
N ASP A 187 -27.03 -8.28 -57.33
CA ASP A 187 -26.93 -7.55 -58.60
C ASP A 187 -27.98 -6.44 -58.74
N GLU A 188 -28.99 -6.42 -57.86
CA GLU A 188 -30.11 -5.47 -57.86
C GLU A 188 -30.03 -4.48 -56.69
N ILE A 189 -28.94 -4.51 -55.89
CA ILE A 189 -28.75 -3.60 -54.75
C ILE A 189 -28.58 -2.16 -55.26
N PRO A 190 -29.43 -1.21 -54.83
CA PRO A 190 -29.29 0.20 -55.21
C PRO A 190 -28.07 0.85 -54.53
N GLU A 191 -27.56 1.94 -55.13
CA GLU A 191 -26.47 2.71 -54.50
C GLU A 191 -26.92 3.29 -53.15
N LEU A 192 -26.21 2.92 -52.08
CA LEU A 192 -26.49 3.36 -50.71
C LEU A 192 -25.99 4.79 -50.46
N ASP A 193 -26.69 5.55 -49.61
CA ASP A 193 -26.34 6.94 -49.30
C ASP A 193 -25.16 7.01 -48.32
N PRO A 194 -24.00 7.59 -48.70
CA PRO A 194 -22.81 7.61 -47.85
C PRO A 194 -23.01 8.35 -46.51
N LYS A 195 -24.05 9.18 -46.39
CA LYS A 195 -24.33 9.97 -45.17
C LYS A 195 -25.28 9.28 -44.20
N LYS A 196 -25.99 8.24 -44.64
CA LYS A 196 -26.94 7.47 -43.82
C LYS A 196 -26.26 6.24 -43.25
N LYS A 197 -26.79 5.76 -42.12
CA LYS A 197 -26.36 4.49 -41.53
C LYS A 197 -27.12 3.38 -42.22
N HIS A 198 -26.43 2.28 -42.51
CA HIS A 198 -27.00 1.11 -43.16
C HIS A 198 -26.74 -0.15 -42.34
N ASP A 199 -27.65 -1.11 -42.42
CA ASP A 199 -27.56 -2.46 -41.89
C ASP A 199 -27.53 -3.45 -43.07
N ILE A 200 -26.51 -4.30 -43.12
CA ILE A 200 -26.28 -5.23 -44.24
C ILE A 200 -25.99 -6.62 -43.69
N GLU A 201 -26.83 -7.58 -44.05
CA GLU A 201 -26.69 -8.97 -43.69
C GLU A 201 -26.62 -9.88 -44.92
N VAL A 202 -25.65 -10.79 -44.97
CA VAL A 202 -25.57 -11.81 -46.03
C VAL A 202 -26.53 -12.95 -45.70
N VAL A 203 -27.34 -13.38 -46.67
CA VAL A 203 -28.17 -14.58 -46.50
C VAL A 203 -27.31 -15.81 -46.74
N VAL A 204 -26.93 -16.51 -45.67
CA VAL A 204 -26.01 -17.66 -45.71
C VAL A 204 -26.74 -18.94 -46.05
N ASP A 205 -27.87 -19.21 -45.39
CA ASP A 205 -28.70 -20.38 -45.69
C ASP A 205 -30.19 -20.08 -45.51
N ARG A 206 -31.02 -20.89 -46.15
CA ARG A 206 -32.48 -20.93 -46.02
C ARG A 206 -32.91 -22.36 -45.83
N PHE A 207 -33.58 -22.62 -44.72
CA PHE A 207 -33.88 -23.98 -44.29
C PHE A 207 -35.30 -24.07 -43.72
N LYS A 208 -35.80 -25.30 -43.70
CA LYS A 208 -36.98 -25.69 -42.92
C LYS A 208 -36.50 -26.62 -41.82
N ILE A 209 -37.03 -26.45 -40.62
CA ILE A 209 -36.65 -27.28 -39.46
C ILE A 209 -37.16 -28.70 -39.67
N ARG A 210 -36.22 -29.66 -39.63
CA ARG A 210 -36.39 -31.11 -39.79
C ARG A 210 -35.22 -31.80 -39.07
N ASP A 211 -35.40 -33.04 -38.63
CA ASP A 211 -34.36 -33.78 -37.90
C ASP A 211 -33.07 -34.05 -38.71
N ASP A 212 -33.12 -34.00 -40.04
CA ASP A 212 -32.01 -34.39 -40.94
C ASP A 212 -31.06 -33.25 -41.32
N ILE A 213 -31.31 -32.00 -40.89
CA ILE A 213 -30.55 -30.82 -41.34
C ILE A 213 -29.36 -30.45 -40.44
N GLN A 214 -29.12 -31.17 -39.35
CA GLN A 214 -28.17 -30.79 -38.29
C GLN A 214 -26.77 -30.47 -38.84
N GLN A 215 -26.23 -31.35 -39.71
CA GLN A 215 -24.90 -31.16 -40.32
C GLN A 215 -24.84 -29.92 -41.22
N ARG A 216 -25.87 -29.70 -42.03
CA ARG A 216 -25.97 -28.54 -42.93
C ARG A 216 -26.07 -27.23 -42.15
N LEU A 217 -26.84 -27.22 -41.05
CA LEU A 217 -26.92 -26.06 -40.17
C LEU A 217 -25.58 -25.75 -39.53
N ALA A 218 -24.83 -26.75 -39.07
CA ALA A 218 -23.50 -26.55 -38.51
C ALA A 218 -22.53 -25.87 -39.50
N GLU A 219 -22.46 -26.38 -40.74
CA GLU A 219 -21.63 -25.77 -41.81
C GLU A 219 -22.08 -24.34 -42.16
N SER A 220 -23.38 -24.08 -42.12
CA SER A 220 -23.97 -22.77 -42.38
C SER A 220 -23.65 -21.79 -41.24
N PHE A 221 -23.75 -22.22 -39.98
CA PHE A 221 -23.33 -21.43 -38.82
C PHE A 221 -21.83 -21.12 -38.86
N GLU A 222 -20.98 -22.10 -39.17
CA GLU A 222 -19.53 -21.87 -39.34
C GLU A 222 -19.23 -20.84 -40.43
N THR A 223 -19.98 -20.88 -41.54
CA THR A 223 -19.86 -19.92 -42.63
C THR A 223 -20.32 -18.54 -42.18
N ALA A 224 -21.49 -18.43 -41.53
CA ALA A 224 -22.01 -17.17 -41.04
C ALA A 224 -21.07 -16.50 -40.03
N LEU A 225 -20.64 -17.26 -39.01
CA LEU A 225 -19.70 -16.78 -37.99
C LEU A 225 -18.38 -16.31 -38.61
N ARG A 226 -17.88 -16.96 -39.65
CA ARG A 226 -16.65 -16.55 -40.35
C ARG A 226 -16.80 -15.23 -41.10
N LEU A 227 -17.97 -14.97 -41.67
CA LEU A 227 -18.26 -13.77 -42.46
C LEU A 227 -18.50 -12.53 -41.60
N SER A 228 -19.12 -12.70 -40.43
CA SER A 228 -19.51 -11.60 -39.52
C SER A 228 -18.78 -11.62 -38.19
N GLU A 229 -17.50 -12.03 -38.20
CA GLU A 229 -16.59 -11.96 -37.04
C GLU A 229 -17.15 -12.60 -35.75
N GLY A 230 -17.83 -13.74 -35.89
CA GLY A 230 -18.32 -14.54 -34.77
C GLY A 230 -19.77 -14.26 -34.35
N ILE A 231 -20.59 -13.65 -35.21
CA ILE A 231 -22.03 -13.44 -34.97
C ILE A 231 -22.84 -14.07 -36.11
N ALA A 232 -23.97 -14.68 -35.80
CA ALA A 232 -24.93 -15.18 -36.79
C ALA A 232 -26.36 -14.89 -36.31
N TRP A 233 -27.28 -14.57 -37.22
CA TRP A 233 -28.69 -14.32 -36.89
C TRP A 233 -29.59 -15.35 -37.55
N ILE A 234 -30.67 -15.75 -36.88
CA ILE A 234 -31.77 -16.46 -37.53
C ILE A 234 -33.04 -15.62 -37.51
N LEU A 235 -33.80 -15.69 -38.60
CA LEU A 235 -35.06 -14.99 -38.79
C LEU A 235 -36.06 -15.89 -39.52
N PRO A 236 -37.37 -15.79 -39.23
CA PRO A 236 -38.40 -16.44 -40.02
C PRO A 236 -38.37 -15.93 -41.46
N TRP A 237 -38.57 -16.82 -42.44
CA TRP A 237 -38.61 -16.46 -43.86
C TRP A 237 -39.79 -15.55 -44.21
N ARG A 238 -40.88 -15.63 -43.43
CA ARG A 238 -42.09 -14.81 -43.58
C ARG A 238 -42.52 -14.28 -42.20
N GLY A 239 -42.71 -12.97 -42.10
CA GLY A 239 -43.16 -12.29 -40.89
C GLY A 239 -42.18 -11.20 -40.44
N GLU A 240 -42.69 -10.25 -39.65
CA GLU A 240 -41.87 -9.30 -38.92
C GLU A 240 -41.55 -9.91 -37.55
N ALA A 241 -40.33 -10.40 -37.38
CA ALA A 241 -39.80 -10.86 -36.11
C ALA A 241 -38.42 -10.23 -35.90
N GLU A 242 -38.06 -10.02 -34.64
CA GLU A 242 -36.70 -9.60 -34.29
C GLU A 242 -35.71 -10.75 -34.52
N PRO A 243 -34.47 -10.44 -34.96
CA PRO A 243 -33.47 -11.47 -35.21
C PRO A 243 -33.04 -12.15 -33.90
N GLU A 244 -33.05 -13.48 -33.90
CA GLU A 244 -32.44 -14.24 -32.82
C GLU A 244 -30.94 -14.34 -33.08
N VAL A 245 -30.15 -13.83 -32.14
CA VAL A 245 -28.71 -13.61 -32.31
C VAL A 245 -27.92 -14.73 -31.64
N PHE A 246 -27.01 -15.33 -32.39
CA PHE A 246 -26.01 -16.27 -31.93
C PHE A 246 -24.61 -15.64 -32.01
N SER A 247 -23.74 -15.94 -31.05
CA SER A 247 -22.35 -15.54 -31.12
C SER A 247 -21.40 -16.63 -30.65
N SER A 248 -20.31 -16.83 -31.39
CA SER A 248 -19.21 -17.73 -31.02
C SER A 248 -18.20 -17.08 -30.07
N GLN A 249 -18.36 -15.79 -29.80
CA GLN A 249 -17.57 -15.01 -28.84
C GLN A 249 -18.54 -14.37 -27.84
N PHE A 250 -18.03 -13.82 -26.74
CA PHE A 250 -18.86 -13.03 -25.84
C PHE A 250 -19.13 -11.67 -26.48
N ALA A 251 -20.10 -11.58 -27.39
CA ALA A 251 -20.41 -10.36 -28.14
C ALA A 251 -21.80 -9.80 -27.84
N CYS A 252 -21.92 -8.48 -27.92
CA CYS A 252 -23.18 -7.76 -27.74
C CYS A 252 -24.00 -7.84 -29.02
N PRO A 253 -25.29 -8.24 -28.94
CA PRO A 253 -26.15 -8.33 -30.12
C PRO A 253 -26.39 -6.96 -30.78
N VAL A 254 -26.40 -5.88 -29.99
CA VAL A 254 -26.75 -4.53 -30.45
C VAL A 254 -25.56 -3.80 -31.09
N CYS A 255 -24.45 -3.64 -30.37
CA CYS A 255 -23.32 -2.81 -30.83
C CYS A 255 -22.08 -3.59 -31.29
N GLY A 256 -22.07 -4.91 -31.12
CA GLY A 256 -20.93 -5.74 -31.49
C GLY A 256 -19.73 -5.66 -30.54
N TYR A 257 -19.86 -5.02 -29.38
CA TYR A 257 -18.84 -5.07 -28.33
C TYR A 257 -18.57 -6.53 -27.95
N SER A 258 -17.31 -6.99 -28.04
CA SER A 258 -16.95 -8.36 -27.70
C SER A 258 -15.81 -8.46 -26.70
N ILE A 259 -15.79 -9.59 -25.98
CA ILE A 259 -14.71 -9.99 -25.07
C ILE A 259 -14.13 -11.31 -25.58
N ASN A 260 -12.79 -11.38 -25.67
CA ASN A 260 -12.08 -12.52 -26.24
C ASN A 260 -12.12 -13.76 -25.33
N ASP A 261 -11.93 -13.60 -24.02
CA ASP A 261 -11.79 -14.70 -23.07
C ASP A 261 -12.23 -14.35 -21.64
N MET A 262 -12.92 -15.27 -20.98
CA MET A 262 -13.33 -15.19 -19.57
C MET A 262 -12.32 -15.91 -18.67
N GLU A 263 -11.08 -15.42 -18.66
CA GLU A 263 -10.00 -15.99 -17.84
C GLU A 263 -9.73 -15.17 -16.56
N PRO A 264 -9.20 -15.79 -15.49
CA PRO A 264 -8.86 -15.07 -14.25
C PRO A 264 -7.89 -13.88 -14.43
N ARG A 265 -7.12 -13.85 -15.53
CA ARG A 265 -6.21 -12.73 -15.85
C ARG A 265 -6.96 -11.45 -16.25
N LEU A 266 -8.19 -11.56 -16.79
CA LEU A 266 -9.05 -10.43 -17.13
C LEU A 266 -9.43 -9.62 -15.89
N PHE A 267 -9.54 -10.29 -14.74
CA PHE A 267 -9.90 -9.68 -13.47
C PHE A 267 -8.69 -9.22 -12.64
N SER A 268 -7.47 -9.30 -13.20
CA SER A 268 -6.25 -8.86 -12.53
C SER A 268 -5.83 -7.47 -12.99
N PHE A 269 -5.78 -6.51 -12.07
CA PHE A 269 -5.18 -5.20 -12.33
C PHE A 269 -3.64 -5.22 -12.36
N ASN A 270 -3.01 -6.36 -12.07
CA ASN A 270 -1.57 -6.57 -12.24
C ASN A 270 -1.22 -7.13 -13.63
N SER A 271 -2.22 -7.52 -14.42
CA SER A 271 -2.04 -7.97 -15.80
C SER A 271 -2.51 -6.87 -16.76
N PRO A 272 -1.78 -6.60 -17.86
CA PRO A 272 -2.25 -5.69 -18.91
C PRO A 272 -3.62 -6.07 -19.49
N HIS A 273 -4.01 -7.34 -19.40
CA HIS A 273 -5.29 -7.84 -19.91
C HIS A 273 -6.48 -7.34 -19.09
N GLY A 274 -6.29 -7.14 -17.78
CA GLY A 274 -7.34 -6.71 -16.86
C GLY A 274 -7.18 -5.30 -16.32
N ALA A 275 -5.98 -4.71 -16.44
CA ALA A 275 -5.66 -3.38 -15.93
C ALA A 275 -6.39 -2.26 -16.70
N CYS A 276 -6.82 -1.24 -15.95
CA CYS A 276 -7.33 -0.01 -16.55
C CYS A 276 -6.23 0.70 -17.36
N SER A 277 -6.47 0.94 -18.65
CA SER A 277 -5.52 1.63 -19.55
C SER A 277 -5.17 3.05 -19.11
N GLY A 278 -6.10 3.76 -18.44
CA GLY A 278 -5.86 5.14 -17.98
C GLY A 278 -4.88 5.28 -16.82
N CYS A 279 -4.69 4.23 -16.01
CA CYS A 279 -3.82 4.27 -14.81
C CYS A 279 -2.91 3.05 -14.69
N ASP A 280 -2.85 2.23 -15.73
CA ASP A 280 -2.13 0.95 -15.75
C ASP A 280 -2.39 0.08 -14.51
N GLY A 281 -3.65 0.01 -14.06
CA GLY A 281 -4.03 -0.81 -12.91
C GLY A 281 -3.72 -0.25 -11.52
N LEU A 282 -3.18 0.98 -11.40
CA LEU A 282 -2.95 1.63 -10.10
C LEU A 282 -4.26 2.07 -9.41
N GLY A 283 -5.27 2.46 -10.20
CA GLY A 283 -6.54 2.99 -9.73
C GLY A 283 -6.47 4.46 -9.29
N SER A 284 -5.28 5.00 -9.10
CA SER A 284 -5.03 6.42 -8.85
C SER A 284 -4.16 7.02 -9.94
N GLN A 285 -4.20 8.35 -10.02
CA GLN A 285 -3.26 9.15 -10.81
C GLN A 285 -2.71 10.25 -9.91
N SER A 286 -1.39 10.40 -9.91
CA SER A 286 -0.73 11.51 -9.23
C SER A 286 -0.91 12.78 -10.04
N VAL A 287 -1.67 13.72 -9.50
CA VAL A 287 -1.99 15.01 -10.13
C VAL A 287 -1.57 16.15 -9.21
N PHE A 288 -1.16 17.28 -9.80
CA PHE A 288 -0.90 18.49 -9.01
C PHE A 288 -2.20 18.98 -8.39
N ASP A 289 -2.24 18.98 -7.05
CA ASP A 289 -3.43 19.40 -6.32
C ASP A 289 -3.45 20.92 -6.19
N VAL A 290 -4.52 21.55 -6.64
CA VAL A 290 -4.71 23.00 -6.53
C VAL A 290 -4.55 23.44 -5.07
N ASP A 291 -5.13 22.68 -4.15
CA ASP A 291 -5.10 23.00 -2.71
C ASP A 291 -3.71 22.87 -2.08
N ARG A 292 -2.78 22.11 -2.69
CA ARG A 292 -1.37 22.04 -2.26
C ARG A 292 -0.53 23.15 -2.91
N VAL A 293 -0.82 23.47 -4.16
CA VAL A 293 -0.15 24.53 -4.93
C VAL A 293 -0.45 25.91 -4.35
N ILE A 294 -1.70 26.12 -3.90
CA ILE A 294 -2.12 27.32 -3.19
C ILE A 294 -1.80 27.17 -1.70
N THR A 295 -0.70 27.78 -1.26
CA THR A 295 -0.22 27.63 0.12
C THR A 295 -1.09 28.36 1.13
N ASP A 296 -1.70 29.47 0.73
CA ASP A 296 -2.62 30.29 1.55
C ASP A 296 -3.56 31.04 0.59
N ASP A 297 -4.87 30.86 0.77
CA ASP A 297 -5.88 31.48 -0.09
C ASP A 297 -6.28 32.90 0.36
N SER A 298 -5.84 33.32 1.55
CA SER A 298 -5.97 34.68 2.07
C SER A 298 -4.89 35.61 1.52
N LEU A 299 -3.78 35.05 1.01
CA LEU A 299 -2.74 35.81 0.34
C LEU A 299 -3.13 36.10 -1.12
N SER A 300 -2.58 37.19 -1.65
CA SER A 300 -2.65 37.51 -3.07
C SER A 300 -1.58 36.75 -3.86
N LEU A 301 -1.70 36.73 -5.20
CA LEU A 301 -0.66 36.15 -6.06
C LEU A 301 0.68 36.87 -5.87
N ALA A 302 0.64 38.20 -5.76
CA ALA A 302 1.80 39.01 -5.47
C ALA A 302 2.40 38.73 -4.08
N GLY A 303 1.54 38.41 -3.10
CA GLY A 303 1.89 38.04 -1.73
C GLY A 303 2.36 36.60 -1.54
N GLY A 304 2.35 35.78 -2.60
CA GLY A 304 2.83 34.40 -2.56
C GLY A 304 1.78 33.33 -2.30
N ALA A 305 0.53 33.55 -2.73
CA ALA A 305 -0.50 32.49 -2.75
C ALA A 305 -0.03 31.22 -3.48
N VAL A 306 0.72 31.38 -4.58
CA VAL A 306 1.42 30.30 -5.29
C VAL A 306 2.92 30.47 -5.07
N ARG A 307 3.57 29.47 -4.46
CA ARG A 307 5.00 29.55 -4.14
C ARG A 307 5.86 29.73 -5.39
N GLY A 308 6.69 30.76 -5.39
CA GLY A 308 7.64 31.05 -6.49
C GLY A 308 7.03 31.78 -7.69
N TRP A 309 5.74 32.09 -7.66
CA TRP A 309 5.03 32.92 -8.63
C TRP A 309 4.71 34.32 -8.04
N ASP A 310 5.49 34.74 -7.05
CA ASP A 310 5.34 36.01 -6.32
C ASP A 310 6.32 37.07 -6.81
N ARG A 311 6.29 38.27 -6.19
CA ARG A 311 7.20 39.39 -6.51
C ARG A 311 8.70 39.05 -6.40
N ARG A 312 9.07 37.98 -5.68
CA ARG A 312 10.48 37.56 -5.52
C ARG A 312 11.00 36.87 -6.77
N ASN A 313 10.12 36.41 -7.66
CA ASN A 313 10.48 35.83 -8.94
C ASN A 313 10.01 36.73 -10.11
N PRO A 314 10.87 37.65 -10.60
CA PRO A 314 10.48 38.63 -11.62
C PRO A 314 9.96 38.01 -12.92
N TYR A 315 10.41 36.80 -13.26
CA TYR A 315 9.99 36.10 -14.47
C TYR A 315 8.52 35.67 -14.39
N PHE A 316 8.15 34.89 -13.37
CA PHE A 316 6.77 34.41 -13.21
C PHE A 316 5.81 35.53 -12.80
N PHE A 317 6.29 36.51 -12.02
CA PHE A 317 5.46 37.66 -11.66
C PHE A 317 5.11 38.52 -12.88
N GLY A 318 6.05 38.75 -13.81
CA GLY A 318 5.77 39.48 -15.05
C GLY A 318 4.74 38.77 -15.94
N LEU A 319 4.71 37.43 -15.92
CA LEU A 319 3.66 36.64 -16.58
C LEU A 319 2.29 36.90 -15.97
N ILE A 320 2.19 36.84 -14.64
CA ILE A 320 0.93 37.09 -13.92
C ILE A 320 0.43 38.53 -14.15
N GLN A 321 1.32 39.53 -14.16
CA GLN A 321 0.94 40.91 -14.44
C GLN A 321 0.38 41.08 -15.84
N SER A 322 1.01 40.48 -16.85
CA SER A 322 0.50 40.51 -18.23
C SER A 322 -0.85 39.79 -18.35
N LEU A 323 -1.05 38.72 -17.57
CA LEU A 323 -2.31 37.98 -17.51
C LEU A 323 -3.43 38.78 -16.82
N ALA A 324 -3.09 39.49 -15.76
CA ALA A 324 -3.98 40.39 -15.01
C ALA A 324 -4.54 41.51 -15.89
N GLU A 325 -3.68 42.13 -16.71
CA GLU A 325 -4.08 43.16 -17.68
C GLU A 325 -5.06 42.63 -18.74
N GLU A 326 -4.84 41.42 -19.25
CA GLU A 326 -5.68 40.81 -20.30
C GLU A 326 -7.03 40.31 -19.78
N TYR A 327 -7.08 39.78 -18.55
CA TYR A 327 -8.31 39.21 -17.96
C TYR A 327 -9.00 40.11 -16.95
N GLY A 328 -8.43 41.28 -16.65
CA GLY A 328 -9.04 42.30 -15.80
C GLY A 328 -9.17 41.91 -14.32
N PHE A 329 -8.13 41.29 -13.75
CA PHE A 329 -8.07 41.01 -12.31
C PHE A 329 -6.88 41.72 -11.65
N ASP A 330 -6.96 41.99 -10.36
CA ASP A 330 -5.87 42.60 -9.60
C ASP A 330 -4.98 41.52 -8.94
N VAL A 331 -3.67 41.66 -9.10
CA VAL A 331 -2.66 40.73 -8.57
C VAL A 331 -2.48 40.81 -7.06
N ASP A 332 -2.92 41.91 -6.44
CA ASP A 332 -2.88 42.15 -5.00
C ASP A 332 -4.19 41.73 -4.29
N THR A 333 -5.21 41.29 -5.05
CA THR A 333 -6.43 40.71 -4.47
C THR A 333 -6.15 39.33 -3.87
N PRO A 334 -6.67 39.00 -2.67
CA PRO A 334 -6.58 37.66 -2.09
C PRO A 334 -7.10 36.57 -3.03
N TRP A 335 -6.44 35.42 -3.06
CA TRP A 335 -6.77 34.33 -3.98
C TRP A 335 -8.24 33.87 -3.88
N ARG A 336 -8.79 33.81 -2.67
CA ARG A 336 -10.20 33.44 -2.43
C ARG A 336 -11.20 34.41 -3.07
N ASP A 337 -10.82 35.69 -3.18
CA ASP A 337 -11.67 36.79 -3.66
C ASP A 337 -11.51 37.02 -5.18
N LEU A 338 -10.56 36.33 -5.83
CA LEU A 338 -10.37 36.40 -7.28
C LEU A 338 -11.55 35.78 -8.04
N PRO A 339 -11.96 36.37 -9.19
CA PRO A 339 -12.99 35.80 -10.05
C PRO A 339 -12.65 34.37 -10.48
N GLU A 340 -13.65 33.48 -10.54
CA GLU A 340 -13.45 32.06 -10.89
C GLU A 340 -12.77 31.89 -12.26
N LYS A 341 -13.15 32.71 -13.24
CA LYS A 341 -12.53 32.73 -14.57
C LYS A 341 -11.04 33.08 -14.51
N ALA A 342 -10.63 34.00 -13.63
CA ALA A 342 -9.23 34.35 -13.44
C ALA A 342 -8.48 33.17 -12.80
N ARG A 343 -9.01 32.59 -11.72
CA ARG A 343 -8.42 31.41 -11.07
C ARG A 343 -8.21 30.25 -12.04
N LYS A 344 -9.21 29.95 -12.87
CA LYS A 344 -9.14 28.88 -13.87
C LYS A 344 -8.02 29.12 -14.88
N VAL A 345 -7.94 30.33 -15.44
CA VAL A 345 -6.90 30.68 -16.42
C VAL A 345 -5.50 30.66 -15.80
N ILE A 346 -5.36 31.08 -14.54
CA ILE A 346 -4.08 31.00 -13.82
C ILE A 346 -3.63 29.54 -13.64
N LEU A 347 -4.53 28.64 -13.27
CA LEU A 347 -4.21 27.24 -13.00
C LEU A 347 -4.03 26.41 -14.28
N GLU A 348 -5.00 26.47 -15.21
CA GLU A 348 -5.10 25.60 -16.38
C GLU A 348 -4.60 26.25 -17.68
N GLY A 349 -4.35 27.56 -17.67
CA GLY A 349 -3.85 28.30 -18.83
C GLY A 349 -4.94 28.98 -19.66
N SER A 350 -4.51 29.66 -20.74
CA SER A 350 -5.41 30.39 -21.64
C SER A 350 -5.92 29.57 -22.83
N GLY A 351 -5.69 28.26 -22.83
CA GLY A 351 -6.00 27.37 -23.95
C GLY A 351 -5.25 27.77 -25.22
N SER A 352 -5.98 28.01 -26.31
CA SER A 352 -5.41 28.45 -27.59
C SER A 352 -5.22 29.98 -27.72
N LYS A 353 -5.75 30.77 -26.77
CA LYS A 353 -5.68 32.23 -26.83
C LYS A 353 -4.25 32.71 -26.57
N ARG A 354 -3.68 33.47 -27.51
CA ARG A 354 -2.31 34.00 -27.41
C ARG A 354 -2.32 35.41 -26.80
N ILE A 355 -1.57 35.56 -25.71
CA ILE A 355 -1.47 36.77 -24.90
C ILE A 355 -0.07 37.37 -25.08
N GLU A 356 0.03 38.68 -24.97
CA GLU A 356 1.30 39.40 -25.02
C GLU A 356 1.95 39.43 -23.64
N PHE A 357 3.09 38.75 -23.49
CA PHE A 357 3.83 38.68 -22.23
C PHE A 357 5.05 39.58 -22.26
N ARG A 358 5.21 40.41 -21.22
CA ARG A 358 6.36 41.28 -21.00
C ARG A 358 7.33 40.63 -20.02
N TYR A 359 8.53 40.31 -20.50
CA TYR A 359 9.59 39.68 -19.72
C TYR A 359 10.69 40.68 -19.38
N VAL A 360 11.04 40.81 -18.11
CA VAL A 360 12.16 41.65 -17.67
C VAL A 360 13.36 40.75 -17.38
N ASN A 361 14.43 40.90 -18.16
CA ASN A 361 15.69 40.19 -17.91
C ASN A 361 16.45 40.79 -16.72
N ALA A 362 17.41 40.04 -16.16
CA ALA A 362 18.26 40.49 -15.03
C ALA A 362 19.01 41.82 -15.26
N ARG A 363 19.14 42.28 -16.52
CA ARG A 363 19.74 43.58 -16.91
C ARG A 363 18.71 44.70 -17.14
N GLY A 364 17.46 44.51 -16.74
CA GLY A 364 16.38 45.52 -16.84
C GLY A 364 15.81 45.74 -18.26
N ARG A 365 16.24 44.97 -19.27
CA ARG A 365 15.66 45.04 -20.63
C ARG A 365 14.38 44.23 -20.72
N THR A 366 13.32 44.86 -21.22
CA THR A 366 12.02 44.23 -21.44
C THR A 366 11.95 43.59 -22.82
N ARG A 367 11.55 42.32 -22.90
CA ARG A 367 11.27 41.60 -24.14
C ARG A 367 9.79 41.23 -24.18
N VAL A 368 9.13 41.54 -25.29
CA VAL A 368 7.72 41.20 -25.51
C VAL A 368 7.63 39.92 -26.34
N ARG A 369 6.77 38.97 -25.95
CA ARG A 369 6.51 37.75 -26.72
C ARG A 369 5.04 37.38 -26.67
N LYS A 370 4.46 36.97 -27.81
CA LYS A 370 3.06 36.56 -27.91
C LYS A 370 2.92 35.03 -27.96
N HIS A 371 2.33 34.44 -26.94
CA HIS A 371 2.07 32.99 -26.86
C HIS A 371 0.89 32.68 -25.93
N ALA A 372 0.40 31.45 -25.96
CA ALA A 372 -0.60 31.00 -25.00
C ALA A 372 0.04 30.84 -23.61
N PHE A 373 -0.71 31.17 -22.57
CA PHE A 373 -0.32 30.88 -21.20
C PHE A 373 -0.56 29.40 -20.92
N GLU A 374 0.48 28.68 -20.52
CA GLU A 374 0.36 27.23 -20.26
C GLU A 374 -0.46 26.95 -18.99
N GLY A 375 -0.47 27.85 -18.00
CA GLY A 375 -1.08 27.61 -16.68
C GLY A 375 -0.08 27.07 -15.67
N VAL A 376 -0.30 27.38 -14.38
CA VAL A 376 0.58 26.95 -13.29
C VAL A 376 0.64 25.42 -13.19
N LEU A 377 -0.50 24.73 -13.25
CA LEU A 377 -0.55 23.27 -13.10
C LEU A 377 0.14 22.56 -14.27
N ASN A 378 -0.11 23.00 -15.50
CA ASN A 378 0.53 22.44 -16.69
C ASN A 378 2.04 22.72 -16.71
N ASN A 379 2.47 23.90 -16.26
CA ASN A 379 3.90 24.20 -16.08
C ASN A 379 4.55 23.23 -15.09
N MET A 380 3.91 23.00 -13.93
CA MET A 380 4.42 22.07 -12.91
C MET A 380 4.45 20.62 -13.43
N GLN A 381 3.40 20.18 -14.12
CA GLN A 381 3.32 18.85 -14.74
C GLN A 381 4.44 18.63 -15.77
N ARG A 382 4.62 19.60 -16.68
CA ARG A 382 5.68 19.54 -17.69
C ARG A 382 7.07 19.53 -17.06
N ARG A 383 7.33 20.43 -16.10
CA ARG A 383 8.62 20.46 -15.39
C ARG A 383 8.87 19.18 -14.62
N TYR A 384 7.86 18.58 -14.00
CA TYR A 384 8.02 17.32 -13.29
C TYR A 384 8.37 16.16 -14.23
N ALA A 385 7.77 16.13 -15.44
CA ALA A 385 8.04 15.11 -16.44
C ALA A 385 9.37 15.28 -17.18
N GLU A 386 9.77 16.52 -17.50
CA GLU A 386 10.93 16.82 -18.36
C GLU A 386 12.23 17.12 -17.58
N THR A 387 12.19 17.32 -16.26
CA THR A 387 13.39 17.72 -15.50
C THR A 387 14.25 16.52 -15.11
N ASP A 388 15.55 16.57 -15.48
CA ASP A 388 16.56 15.58 -15.06
C ASP A 388 17.10 15.80 -13.64
N SER A 389 16.83 16.97 -13.03
CA SER A 389 17.27 17.30 -11.67
C SER A 389 16.37 16.67 -10.61
N MET A 390 16.91 15.71 -9.86
CA MET A 390 16.22 15.06 -8.73
C MET A 390 15.73 16.07 -7.68
N ALA A 391 16.52 17.10 -7.36
CA ALA A 391 16.14 18.11 -6.38
C ALA A 391 14.89 18.90 -6.80
N VAL A 392 14.77 19.26 -8.08
CA VAL A 392 13.58 19.95 -8.61
C VAL A 392 12.38 19.00 -8.60
N ARG A 393 12.59 17.74 -8.96
CA ARG A 393 11.55 16.73 -8.96
C ARG A 393 11.00 16.48 -7.56
N GLU A 394 11.86 16.38 -6.54
CA GLU A 394 11.48 16.25 -5.14
C GLU A 394 10.74 17.49 -4.61
N GLU A 395 11.16 18.71 -4.98
CA GLU A 395 10.44 19.93 -4.61
C GLU A 395 9.03 19.97 -5.23
N LEU A 396 8.88 19.59 -6.50
CA LEU A 396 7.58 19.56 -7.18
C LEU A 396 6.69 18.41 -6.68
N ALA A 397 7.27 17.27 -6.30
CA ALA A 397 6.52 16.11 -5.80
C ALA A 397 5.70 16.43 -4.55
N LYS A 398 6.10 17.42 -3.75
CA LYS A 398 5.35 17.88 -2.55
C LYS A 398 3.94 18.38 -2.87
N TYR A 399 3.71 18.83 -4.11
CA TYR A 399 2.41 19.36 -4.56
C TYR A 399 1.54 18.32 -5.26
N LEU A 400 2.06 17.11 -5.50
CA LEU A 400 1.28 16.02 -6.06
C LEU A 400 0.33 15.46 -5.00
N SER A 401 -0.85 15.04 -5.44
CA SER A 401 -1.81 14.24 -4.68
C SER A 401 -2.28 13.08 -5.54
N ASP A 402 -2.57 11.95 -4.92
CA ASP A 402 -3.20 10.84 -5.61
C ASP A 402 -4.70 11.04 -5.63
N LYS A 403 -5.28 11.12 -6.83
CA LYS A 403 -6.73 11.15 -7.03
C LYS A 403 -7.21 9.86 -7.69
N PRO A 404 -8.46 9.42 -7.45
CA PRO A 404 -9.02 8.27 -8.16
C PRO A 404 -8.93 8.49 -9.67
N CYS A 405 -8.52 7.45 -10.39
CA CYS A 405 -8.42 7.51 -11.84
C CYS A 405 -9.80 7.78 -12.46
N PRO A 406 -9.96 8.77 -13.34
CA PRO A 406 -11.27 9.13 -13.92
C PRO A 406 -11.82 8.06 -14.88
N THR A 407 -10.96 7.20 -15.44
CA THR A 407 -11.37 6.13 -16.38
C THR A 407 -11.99 4.94 -15.65
N CYS A 408 -11.41 4.53 -14.52
CA CYS A 408 -11.88 3.39 -13.73
C CYS A 408 -12.57 3.75 -12.42
N ASN A 409 -12.64 5.04 -12.06
CA ASN A 409 -13.13 5.54 -10.77
C ASN A 409 -12.51 4.82 -9.56
N GLY A 410 -11.20 4.50 -9.64
CA GLY A 410 -10.51 3.78 -8.58
C GLY A 410 -10.61 2.25 -8.62
N ALA A 411 -11.41 1.67 -9.52
CA ALA A 411 -11.62 0.22 -9.59
C ALA A 411 -10.42 -0.58 -10.10
N ARG A 412 -9.38 0.07 -10.65
CA ARG A 412 -8.14 -0.52 -11.20
C ARG A 412 -8.31 -1.40 -12.45
N LEU A 413 -9.53 -1.82 -12.76
CA LEU A 413 -9.85 -2.75 -13.83
C LEU A 413 -10.27 -2.04 -15.13
N ASN A 414 -10.07 -2.73 -16.25
CA ASN A 414 -10.52 -2.31 -17.56
C ASN A 414 -12.07 -2.28 -17.65
N THR A 415 -12.62 -1.83 -18.77
CA THR A 415 -14.08 -1.74 -18.92
C THR A 415 -14.75 -3.11 -18.94
N ALA A 416 -14.19 -4.11 -19.63
CA ALA A 416 -14.76 -5.45 -19.73
C ALA A 416 -14.94 -6.11 -18.36
N ALA A 417 -13.87 -6.18 -17.56
CA ALA A 417 -13.86 -6.82 -16.25
C ALA A 417 -14.80 -6.17 -15.23
N ARG A 418 -15.09 -4.86 -15.38
CA ARG A 418 -16.03 -4.12 -14.51
C ARG A 418 -17.49 -4.46 -14.80
N HIS A 419 -17.80 -4.95 -16.00
CA HIS A 419 -19.17 -5.28 -16.43
C HIS A 419 -19.43 -6.79 -16.41
N VAL A 420 -18.66 -7.56 -15.64
CA VAL A 420 -18.97 -8.95 -15.35
C VAL A 420 -19.68 -9.03 -14.01
N ARG A 421 -20.82 -9.74 -13.99
CA ARG A 421 -21.64 -9.92 -12.79
C ARG A 421 -21.71 -11.39 -12.37
N VAL A 422 -21.69 -11.64 -11.06
CA VAL A 422 -22.07 -12.93 -10.47
C VAL A 422 -23.35 -12.68 -9.68
N ALA A 423 -24.43 -13.40 -10.02
CA ALA A 423 -25.80 -12.98 -9.73
C ALA A 423 -26.02 -11.55 -10.25
N GLU A 424 -25.98 -10.53 -9.37
CA GLU A 424 -26.09 -9.11 -9.73
C GLU A 424 -24.90 -8.25 -9.25
N THR A 425 -23.86 -8.88 -8.72
CA THR A 425 -22.75 -8.17 -8.10
C THR A 425 -21.54 -8.12 -9.03
N THR A 426 -20.89 -6.95 -9.10
CA THR A 426 -19.62 -6.76 -9.83
C THR A 426 -18.41 -6.88 -8.91
N LEU A 427 -17.26 -7.27 -9.46
CA LEU A 427 -16.01 -7.39 -8.70
C LEU A 427 -15.59 -6.07 -8.02
N PRO A 428 -15.67 -4.90 -8.68
CA PRO A 428 -15.44 -3.61 -8.02
C PRO A 428 -16.33 -3.37 -6.79
N THR A 429 -17.61 -3.80 -6.81
CA THR A 429 -18.53 -3.64 -5.68
C THR A 429 -18.01 -4.38 -4.45
N ILE A 430 -17.60 -5.64 -4.61
CA ILE A 430 -17.04 -6.45 -3.51
C ILE A 430 -15.73 -5.84 -3.01
N ASN A 431 -14.86 -5.39 -3.92
CA ASN A 431 -13.57 -4.80 -3.54
C ASN A 431 -13.71 -3.45 -2.82
N ALA A 432 -14.76 -2.69 -3.12
CA ALA A 432 -15.04 -1.39 -2.50
C ALA A 432 -15.78 -1.51 -1.16
N ALA A 433 -16.51 -2.61 -0.93
CA ALA A 433 -17.17 -2.88 0.33
C ALA A 433 -16.14 -3.06 1.47
N SER A 434 -16.56 -2.76 2.70
CA SER A 434 -15.80 -3.16 3.89
C SER A 434 -15.72 -4.69 3.96
N ILE A 435 -14.78 -5.26 4.71
CA ILE A 435 -14.66 -6.72 4.86
C ILE A 435 -15.95 -7.31 5.43
N ALA A 436 -16.61 -6.61 6.36
CA ALA A 436 -17.94 -7.00 6.83
C ALA A 436 -18.98 -7.00 5.70
N GLY A 437 -19.05 -5.91 4.92
CA GLY A 437 -19.99 -5.82 3.80
C GLY A 437 -19.69 -6.82 2.69
N ALA A 438 -18.41 -7.10 2.41
CA ALA A 438 -18.00 -8.12 1.46
C ALA A 438 -18.40 -9.52 1.93
N HIS A 439 -18.27 -9.81 3.23
CA HIS A 439 -18.74 -11.07 3.80
C HIS A 439 -20.25 -11.23 3.64
N GLU A 440 -21.04 -10.20 3.98
CA GLU A 440 -22.50 -10.19 3.81
C GLU A 440 -22.90 -10.37 2.34
N ILE A 441 -22.24 -9.68 1.42
CA ILE A 441 -22.48 -9.82 -0.03
C ILE A 441 -22.20 -11.26 -0.47
N ILE A 442 -21.05 -11.83 -0.11
CA ILE A 442 -20.67 -13.20 -0.50
C ILE A 442 -21.59 -14.25 0.12
N GLU A 443 -22.07 -14.05 1.34
CA GLU A 443 -23.01 -14.94 2.01
C GLU A 443 -24.41 -14.90 1.37
N ALA A 444 -24.82 -13.73 0.87
CA ALA A 444 -26.10 -13.52 0.19
C ALA A 444 -26.09 -13.87 -1.31
N LEU A 445 -24.94 -14.26 -1.89
CA LEU A 445 -24.87 -14.62 -3.31
C LEU A 445 -25.65 -15.91 -3.60
N ASP A 446 -26.75 -15.76 -4.32
CA ASP A 446 -27.50 -16.88 -4.90
C ASP A 446 -27.12 -17.07 -6.37
N ILE A 447 -26.40 -18.17 -6.66
CA ILE A 447 -25.95 -18.49 -8.02
C ILE A 447 -26.81 -19.67 -8.52
N PRO A 448 -27.58 -19.50 -9.60
CA PRO A 448 -28.46 -20.57 -10.09
C PRO A 448 -27.71 -21.61 -10.94
N GLY A 449 -28.21 -22.85 -10.91
CA GLY A 449 -27.84 -23.94 -11.84
C GLY A 449 -26.43 -24.49 -11.67
N HIS A 450 -25.86 -25.05 -12.76
CA HIS A 450 -24.54 -25.70 -12.77
C HIS A 450 -23.39 -24.79 -12.32
N ARG A 451 -23.55 -23.46 -12.46
CA ARG A 451 -22.54 -22.49 -12.02
C ARG A 451 -22.40 -22.45 -10.50
N ALA A 452 -23.47 -22.80 -9.76
CA ALA A 452 -23.44 -22.91 -8.30
C ALA A 452 -22.46 -23.98 -7.84
N GLU A 453 -22.49 -25.14 -8.48
CA GLU A 453 -21.63 -26.29 -8.15
C GLU A 453 -20.14 -25.97 -8.37
N ILE A 454 -19.82 -25.27 -9.47
CA ILE A 454 -18.46 -24.82 -9.78
C ILE A 454 -18.00 -23.74 -8.79
N ALA A 455 -18.90 -22.83 -8.40
CA ALA A 455 -18.59 -21.71 -7.51
C ALA A 455 -18.48 -22.12 -6.03
N ALA A 456 -19.18 -23.17 -5.60
CA ALA A 456 -19.26 -23.58 -4.19
C ALA A 456 -17.91 -23.72 -3.46
N PRO A 457 -16.90 -24.45 -3.98
CA PRO A 457 -15.60 -24.53 -3.30
C PRO A 457 -14.87 -23.18 -3.25
N ILE A 458 -15.03 -22.34 -4.27
CA ILE A 458 -14.41 -21.01 -4.33
C ILE A 458 -15.05 -20.07 -3.31
N LEU A 459 -16.39 -20.07 -3.23
CA LEU A 459 -17.15 -19.28 -2.26
C LEU A 459 -16.80 -19.66 -0.83
N LYS A 460 -16.65 -20.97 -0.54
CA LYS A 460 -16.22 -21.46 0.77
C LYS A 460 -14.87 -20.88 1.19
N GLU A 461 -13.88 -20.87 0.29
CA GLU A 461 -12.56 -20.29 0.56
C GLU A 461 -12.63 -18.77 0.78
N ILE A 462 -13.41 -18.05 -0.03
CA ILE A 462 -13.60 -16.60 0.13
C ILE A 462 -14.25 -16.29 1.48
N GLN A 463 -15.34 -16.98 1.83
CA GLN A 463 -16.05 -16.82 3.11
C GLN A 463 -15.13 -17.08 4.29
N GLN A 464 -14.37 -18.18 4.25
CA GLN A 464 -13.45 -18.56 5.30
C GLN A 464 -12.35 -17.50 5.51
N ARG A 465 -11.76 -16.96 4.44
CA ARG A 465 -10.75 -15.90 4.51
C ARG A 465 -11.31 -14.57 5.00
N LEU A 466 -12.49 -14.17 4.53
CA LEU A 466 -13.19 -12.99 5.03
C LEU A 466 -13.49 -13.13 6.53
N LYS A 467 -13.95 -14.31 6.97
CA LYS A 467 -14.20 -14.60 8.38
C LYS A 467 -12.94 -14.46 9.23
N PHE A 468 -11.78 -14.95 8.78
CA PHE A 468 -10.54 -14.75 9.53
C PHE A 468 -10.18 -13.27 9.71
N LEU A 469 -10.42 -12.43 8.69
CA LEU A 469 -10.21 -11.00 8.79
C LEU A 469 -11.20 -10.32 9.77
N LEU A 470 -12.43 -10.84 9.86
CA LEU A 470 -13.41 -10.41 10.87
C LEU A 470 -12.99 -10.82 12.28
N ASP A 471 -12.47 -12.03 12.45
CA ASP A 471 -12.01 -12.58 13.73
C ASP A 471 -10.87 -11.73 14.31
N VAL A 472 -9.92 -11.28 13.48
CA VAL A 472 -8.85 -10.36 13.89
C VAL A 472 -9.26 -8.88 13.96
N GLY A 473 -10.55 -8.55 13.83
CA GLY A 473 -11.06 -7.19 14.03
C GLY A 473 -10.74 -6.19 12.91
N LEU A 474 -10.57 -6.66 11.67
CA LEU A 474 -10.31 -5.82 10.50
C LEU A 474 -11.56 -5.51 9.67
N ASN A 475 -12.74 -5.68 10.27
CA ASN A 475 -14.06 -5.54 9.62
C ASN A 475 -14.29 -4.22 8.87
N TYR A 476 -13.60 -3.15 9.25
CA TYR A 476 -13.76 -1.80 8.68
C TYR A 476 -12.91 -1.54 7.43
N LEU A 477 -11.92 -2.39 7.13
CA LEU A 477 -11.08 -2.25 5.93
C LEU A 477 -11.84 -2.63 4.68
N THR A 478 -11.46 -2.10 3.52
CA THR A 478 -11.91 -2.57 2.21
C THR A 478 -10.86 -3.46 1.58
N LEU A 479 -11.25 -4.39 0.70
CA LEU A 479 -10.30 -5.24 -0.04
C LEU A 479 -9.46 -4.42 -1.05
N SER A 480 -9.97 -3.28 -1.48
CA SER A 480 -9.30 -2.32 -2.37
C SER A 480 -8.31 -1.38 -1.65
N ARG A 481 -8.31 -1.33 -0.31
CA ARG A 481 -7.39 -0.47 0.45
C ARG A 481 -5.94 -0.83 0.11
N SER A 482 -5.14 0.17 -0.20
CA SER A 482 -3.71 0.00 -0.50
C SER A 482 -2.97 -0.56 0.72
N ALA A 483 -2.14 -1.57 0.49
CA ALA A 483 -1.33 -2.19 1.54
C ALA A 483 -0.34 -1.19 2.18
N GLU A 484 0.08 -0.15 1.43
CA GLU A 484 0.99 0.89 1.93
C GLU A 484 0.35 1.81 2.98
N THR A 485 -0.98 1.89 2.99
CA THR A 485 -1.74 2.78 3.90
C THR A 485 -2.10 2.10 5.22
N LEU A 486 -1.74 0.82 5.39
CA LEU A 486 -2.04 0.06 6.58
C LEU A 486 -1.09 0.46 7.72
N SER A 487 -1.62 0.53 8.94
CA SER A 487 -0.76 0.62 10.12
C SER A 487 0.02 -0.69 10.34
N GLY A 488 1.11 -0.64 11.10
CA GLY A 488 1.88 -1.85 11.46
C GLY A 488 1.00 -2.96 12.05
N GLY A 489 0.13 -2.61 13.01
CA GLY A 489 -0.84 -3.54 13.59
C GLY A 489 -1.91 -4.03 12.61
N GLU A 490 -2.38 -3.21 11.67
CA GLU A 490 -3.30 -3.67 10.61
C GLU A 490 -2.61 -4.70 9.70
N ALA A 491 -1.41 -4.40 9.23
CA ALA A 491 -0.63 -5.30 8.36
C ALA A 491 -0.29 -6.62 9.07
N GLN A 492 0.09 -6.55 10.34
CA GLN A 492 0.37 -7.71 11.18
C GLN A 492 -0.86 -8.62 11.34
N ARG A 493 -2.04 -8.04 11.64
CA ARG A 493 -3.30 -8.79 11.77
C ARG A 493 -3.77 -9.40 10.45
N ILE A 494 -3.55 -8.73 9.31
CA ILE A 494 -3.78 -9.31 7.99
C ILE A 494 -2.91 -10.55 7.79
N ARG A 495 -1.61 -10.45 8.13
CA ARG A 495 -0.69 -11.57 8.00
C ARG A 495 -1.10 -12.74 8.89
N LEU A 496 -1.52 -12.47 10.13
CA LEU A 496 -2.05 -13.48 11.05
C LEU A 496 -3.27 -14.21 10.46
N ALA A 497 -4.25 -13.46 9.93
CA ALA A 497 -5.42 -14.04 9.29
C ALA A 497 -5.05 -14.94 8.09
N SER A 498 -4.10 -14.49 7.24
CA SER A 498 -3.59 -15.29 6.12
C SER A 498 -2.90 -16.58 6.59
N GLN A 499 -2.14 -16.55 7.69
CA GLN A 499 -1.48 -17.73 8.22
C GLN A 499 -2.46 -18.77 8.76
N ILE A 500 -3.55 -18.33 9.39
CA ILE A 500 -4.62 -19.23 9.85
C ILE A 500 -5.33 -19.86 8.66
N GLY A 501 -5.56 -19.09 7.59
CA GLY A 501 -6.15 -19.59 6.35
C GLY A 501 -5.28 -20.60 5.60
N ALA A 502 -3.96 -20.57 5.78
CA ALA A 502 -3.06 -21.55 5.19
C ALA A 502 -3.20 -22.95 5.83
N GLY A 503 -3.77 -23.06 7.04
CA GLY A 503 -4.04 -24.35 7.69
C GLY A 503 -2.79 -25.17 7.97
N LEU A 504 -1.64 -24.52 8.18
CA LEU A 504 -0.38 -25.20 8.44
C LEU A 504 -0.39 -25.84 9.85
N VAL A 505 0.26 -27.01 9.95
CA VAL A 505 0.39 -27.80 11.18
C VAL A 505 1.86 -28.09 11.45
N GLY A 506 2.28 -28.12 12.71
CA GLY A 506 3.66 -28.37 13.09
C GLY A 506 4.60 -27.21 12.78
N VAL A 507 4.07 -25.99 12.66
CA VAL A 507 4.83 -24.75 12.46
C VAL A 507 5.06 -24.06 13.80
N MET A 508 6.17 -23.32 13.90
CA MET A 508 6.43 -22.40 15.00
C MET A 508 6.17 -20.97 14.53
N TYR A 509 5.18 -20.31 15.12
CA TYR A 509 4.86 -18.91 14.86
C TYR A 509 5.52 -18.03 15.91
N VAL A 510 6.22 -16.98 15.47
CA VAL A 510 6.85 -15.99 16.38
C VAL A 510 6.25 -14.61 16.09
N LEU A 511 5.58 -14.02 17.08
CA LEU A 511 4.81 -12.78 16.95
C LEU A 511 5.39 -11.66 17.81
N ASP A 512 5.39 -10.44 17.28
CA ASP A 512 5.96 -9.24 17.93
C ASP A 512 4.84 -8.29 18.35
N GLU A 513 4.47 -8.30 19.62
CA GLU A 513 3.46 -7.42 20.23
C GLU A 513 2.18 -7.27 19.38
N PRO A 514 1.45 -8.37 19.11
CA PRO A 514 0.27 -8.36 18.25
C PRO A 514 -0.91 -7.52 18.79
N SER A 515 -0.88 -7.16 20.08
CA SER A 515 -1.85 -6.24 20.70
C SER A 515 -1.67 -4.77 20.27
N ILE A 516 -0.55 -4.41 19.63
CA ILE A 516 -0.28 -3.02 19.22
C ILE A 516 -1.37 -2.47 18.30
N GLY A 517 -1.83 -1.26 18.63
CA GLY A 517 -2.87 -0.56 17.86
C GLY A 517 -4.21 -1.32 17.84
N LEU A 518 -4.41 -2.24 18.79
CA LEU A 518 -5.68 -2.89 19.08
C LEU A 518 -6.28 -2.26 20.34
N HIS A 519 -7.60 -2.18 20.38
CA HIS A 519 -8.31 -1.70 21.57
C HIS A 519 -8.52 -2.86 22.55
N GLN A 520 -8.48 -2.62 23.87
CA GLN A 520 -8.60 -3.69 24.88
C GLN A 520 -9.82 -4.60 24.67
N ARG A 521 -10.96 -4.02 24.28
CA ARG A 521 -12.19 -4.75 23.90
C ARG A 521 -11.93 -5.88 22.90
N ASP A 522 -11.06 -5.64 21.92
CA ASP A 522 -10.80 -6.55 20.81
C ASP A 522 -9.61 -7.49 21.11
N ASN A 523 -8.88 -7.27 22.20
CA ASN A 523 -7.74 -8.08 22.63
C ASN A 523 -8.12 -9.56 22.83
N ARG A 524 -9.27 -9.82 23.47
CA ARG A 524 -9.81 -11.18 23.62
C ARG A 524 -9.96 -11.92 22.29
N ARG A 525 -10.38 -11.23 21.22
CA ARG A 525 -10.55 -11.85 19.90
C ARG A 525 -9.21 -12.25 19.30
N LEU A 526 -8.20 -11.41 19.49
CA LEU A 526 -6.82 -11.72 19.09
C LEU A 526 -6.32 -12.95 19.84
N LEU A 527 -6.49 -13.02 21.17
CA LEU A 527 -6.04 -14.15 21.98
C LEU A 527 -6.72 -15.46 21.53
N ASN A 528 -8.05 -15.47 21.37
CA ASN A 528 -8.78 -16.63 20.82
C ASN A 528 -8.23 -17.07 19.44
N THR A 529 -7.75 -16.12 18.65
CA THR A 529 -7.19 -16.38 17.32
C THR A 529 -5.81 -17.03 17.42
N LEU A 530 -4.98 -16.62 18.38
CA LEU A 530 -3.69 -17.24 18.70
C LEU A 530 -3.86 -18.64 19.29
N GLU A 531 -4.82 -18.82 20.18
CA GLU A 531 -5.22 -20.12 20.73
C GLU A 531 -5.64 -21.07 19.62
N ARG A 532 -6.47 -20.61 18.68
CA ARG A 532 -6.85 -21.41 17.52
C ARG A 532 -5.65 -21.80 16.66
N LEU A 533 -4.69 -20.89 16.46
CA LEU A 533 -3.47 -21.19 15.71
C LEU A 533 -2.64 -22.28 16.41
N ARG A 534 -2.53 -22.23 17.75
CA ARG A 534 -1.95 -23.27 18.59
C ARG A 534 -2.71 -24.60 18.46
N ASP A 535 -4.03 -24.58 18.58
CA ASP A 535 -4.89 -25.78 18.58
C ASP A 535 -4.89 -26.54 17.26
N LEU A 536 -4.49 -25.89 16.16
CA LEU A 536 -4.20 -26.57 14.88
C LEU A 536 -2.96 -27.49 14.95
N GLY A 537 -2.23 -27.52 16.07
CA GLY A 537 -1.01 -28.30 16.27
C GLY A 537 0.26 -27.50 15.99
N ASN A 538 0.23 -26.19 16.27
CA ASN A 538 1.38 -25.30 16.11
C ASN A 538 1.89 -24.82 17.48
N THR A 539 3.14 -24.36 17.50
CA THR A 539 3.71 -23.67 18.67
C THR A 539 3.67 -22.17 18.41
N VAL A 540 3.13 -21.38 19.33
CA VAL A 540 2.96 -19.94 19.16
C VAL A 540 3.80 -19.23 20.22
N ILE A 541 4.82 -18.48 19.82
CA ILE A 541 5.68 -17.68 20.69
C ILE A 541 5.35 -16.22 20.45
N VAL A 542 4.99 -15.49 21.50
CA VAL A 542 4.58 -14.08 21.41
C VAL A 542 5.46 -13.25 22.32
N VAL A 543 6.05 -12.17 21.79
CA VAL A 543 6.65 -11.12 22.63
C VAL A 543 5.54 -10.16 23.03
N GLU A 544 5.23 -10.04 24.32
CA GLU A 544 4.10 -9.24 24.80
C GLU A 544 4.32 -8.58 26.17
N HIS A 545 3.54 -7.52 26.39
CA HIS A 545 3.48 -6.72 27.61
C HIS A 545 2.05 -6.58 28.15
N ASP A 546 1.04 -6.97 27.37
CA ASP A 546 -0.35 -6.96 27.81
C ASP A 546 -0.63 -7.99 28.92
N GLU A 547 -1.39 -7.57 29.93
CA GLU A 547 -1.69 -8.41 31.09
C GLU A 547 -2.58 -9.62 30.74
N ASP A 548 -3.59 -9.44 29.88
CA ASP A 548 -4.49 -10.52 29.49
C ASP A 548 -3.71 -11.59 28.70
N ALA A 549 -2.85 -11.17 27.77
CA ALA A 549 -1.99 -12.06 27.00
C ALA A 549 -1.04 -12.89 27.89
N ILE A 550 -0.40 -12.25 28.87
CA ILE A 550 0.49 -12.95 29.80
C ILE A 550 -0.28 -13.94 30.67
N ARG A 551 -1.48 -13.58 31.14
CA ARG A 551 -2.31 -14.44 32.00
C ARG A 551 -2.90 -15.64 31.26
N GLU A 552 -3.15 -15.52 29.96
CA GLU A 552 -3.73 -16.58 29.12
C GLU A 552 -2.72 -17.54 28.52
N ALA A 553 -1.44 -17.16 28.51
CA ALA A 553 -0.38 -18.04 28.06
C ALA A 553 -0.27 -19.29 28.93
N GLU A 554 -0.06 -20.46 28.31
CA GLU A 554 0.28 -21.67 29.08
C GLU A 554 1.69 -21.62 29.65
N TYR A 555 2.59 -20.87 29.02
CA TYR A 555 3.96 -20.71 29.46
C TYR A 555 4.46 -19.27 29.26
N VAL A 556 5.11 -18.72 30.27
CA VAL A 556 5.64 -17.36 30.28
C VAL A 556 7.13 -17.41 30.58
N VAL A 557 7.90 -16.58 29.86
CA VAL A 557 9.33 -16.38 30.08
C VAL A 557 9.57 -14.90 30.36
N ASP A 558 10.00 -14.56 31.56
CA ASP A 558 10.29 -13.18 31.97
C ASP A 558 11.79 -12.88 31.80
N MET A 559 12.09 -11.92 30.93
CA MET A 559 13.46 -11.55 30.53
C MET A 559 13.96 -10.32 31.27
N GLY A 560 15.11 -10.47 31.95
CA GLY A 560 16.03 -9.44 32.48
C GLY A 560 15.45 -8.42 33.47
N LEU A 561 16.21 -8.10 34.53
CA LEU A 561 15.88 -7.01 35.47
C LEU A 561 16.21 -5.61 34.93
N GLY A 562 16.94 -5.54 33.81
CA GLY A 562 17.37 -4.29 33.19
C GLY A 562 17.49 -4.41 31.67
N ALA A 563 17.85 -3.30 31.03
CA ALA A 563 18.05 -3.22 29.60
C ALA A 563 19.54 -3.36 29.25
N GLY A 564 19.83 -3.84 28.04
CA GLY A 564 21.18 -3.86 27.53
C GLY A 564 22.11 -4.81 28.27
N ASP A 565 23.26 -4.31 28.77
CA ASP A 565 24.26 -5.15 29.47
C ASP A 565 23.73 -5.68 30.81
N HIS A 566 22.68 -5.04 31.36
CA HIS A 566 22.00 -5.45 32.59
C HIS A 566 20.85 -6.43 32.34
N GLY A 567 20.53 -6.70 31.07
CA GLY A 567 19.49 -7.64 30.64
C GLY A 567 20.04 -9.03 30.28
N GLY A 568 19.37 -9.72 29.36
CA GLY A 568 19.89 -10.92 28.73
C GLY A 568 19.84 -12.20 29.56
N HIS A 569 19.14 -12.19 30.69
CA HIS A 569 18.95 -13.34 31.57
C HIS A 569 17.47 -13.71 31.67
N VAL A 570 17.15 -14.99 31.82
CA VAL A 570 15.81 -15.44 32.18
C VAL A 570 15.66 -15.31 33.70
N ILE A 571 14.69 -14.50 34.15
CA ILE A 571 14.47 -14.21 35.57
C ILE A 571 13.50 -15.21 36.19
N ALA A 572 12.46 -15.55 35.46
CA ALA A 572 11.47 -16.52 35.86
C ALA A 572 10.84 -17.14 34.60
N GLU A 573 10.43 -18.39 34.72
CA GLU A 573 9.69 -19.11 33.69
C GLU A 573 8.62 -19.99 34.35
N GLY A 574 7.52 -20.24 33.64
CA GLY A 574 6.39 -21.04 34.13
C GLY A 574 5.05 -20.42 33.79
N THR A 575 4.03 -20.71 34.58
CA THR A 575 2.69 -20.11 34.45
C THR A 575 2.67 -18.65 34.92
N ALA A 576 1.68 -17.87 34.49
CA ALA A 576 1.52 -16.48 34.93
C ALA A 576 1.42 -16.33 36.47
N GLU A 577 0.86 -17.33 37.15
CA GLU A 577 0.75 -17.40 38.61
C GLU A 577 2.11 -17.60 39.28
N GLU A 578 2.96 -18.46 38.71
CA GLU A 578 4.34 -18.66 39.16
C GLU A 578 5.19 -17.41 38.93
N ILE A 579 5.03 -16.74 37.78
CA ILE A 579 5.67 -15.44 37.52
C ILE A 579 5.24 -14.38 38.54
N ALA A 580 3.92 -14.26 38.82
CA ALA A 580 3.40 -13.32 39.81
C ALA A 580 3.92 -13.60 41.24
N ALA A 581 4.12 -14.87 41.58
CA ALA A 581 4.70 -15.27 42.86
C ALA A 581 6.20 -14.92 42.96
N HIS A 582 6.92 -14.87 41.83
CA HIS A 582 8.36 -14.64 41.79
C HIS A 582 8.75 -13.22 42.22
N LYS A 583 9.49 -13.09 43.33
CA LYS A 583 9.80 -11.79 43.93
C LYS A 583 10.77 -10.94 43.10
N GLN A 584 11.66 -11.58 42.36
CA GLN A 584 12.63 -10.86 41.52
C GLN A 584 12.03 -10.45 40.17
N SER A 585 10.96 -11.09 39.70
CA SER A 585 10.33 -10.72 38.44
C SER A 585 9.67 -9.35 38.57
N LEU A 586 10.13 -8.37 37.79
CA LEU A 586 9.49 -7.06 37.76
C LEU A 586 8.06 -7.18 37.21
N THR A 587 7.90 -7.97 36.15
CA THR A 587 6.61 -8.31 35.56
C THR A 587 5.68 -8.94 36.62
N GLY A 588 6.18 -9.92 37.36
CA GLY A 588 5.47 -10.56 38.46
C GLY A 588 5.05 -9.60 39.59
N GLN A 589 5.87 -8.59 39.88
CA GLN A 589 5.50 -7.54 40.85
C GLN A 589 4.32 -6.68 40.37
N TYR A 590 4.21 -6.39 39.07
CA TYR A 590 3.03 -5.73 38.50
C TYR A 590 1.82 -6.67 38.44
N LEU A 591 1.99 -7.91 37.98
CA LEU A 591 0.91 -8.90 37.90
C LEU A 591 0.30 -9.24 39.27
N SER A 592 1.11 -9.21 40.33
CA SER A 592 0.65 -9.44 41.71
C SER A 592 0.10 -8.18 42.39
N GLY A 593 0.21 -7.00 41.75
CA GLY A 593 -0.19 -5.71 42.32
C GLY A 593 0.75 -5.18 43.41
N ARG A 594 1.95 -5.77 43.60
CA ARG A 594 2.98 -5.21 44.50
C ARG A 594 3.50 -3.87 43.97
N LEU A 595 3.57 -3.75 42.65
CA LEU A 595 3.79 -2.50 41.94
C LEU A 595 2.55 -2.17 41.12
N THR A 596 2.23 -0.89 41.02
CA THR A 596 1.10 -0.38 40.23
C THR A 596 1.46 0.99 39.67
N ILE A 597 0.88 1.37 38.53
CA ILE A 597 0.95 2.75 38.04
C ILE A 597 -0.11 3.57 38.79
N PRO A 598 0.28 4.51 39.66
CA PRO A 598 -0.68 5.24 40.49
C PRO A 598 -1.53 6.19 39.65
N ILE A 599 -2.83 6.25 39.96
CA ILE A 599 -3.72 7.26 39.38
C ILE A 599 -3.43 8.61 40.07
N PRO A 600 -3.12 9.69 39.33
CA PRO A 600 -2.85 10.99 39.94
C PRO A 600 -4.03 11.49 40.78
N GLU A 601 -3.78 11.89 42.03
CA GLU A 601 -4.80 12.42 42.94
C GLU A 601 -5.41 13.74 42.44
N LYS A 602 -4.61 14.53 41.73
CA LYS A 602 -5.02 15.80 41.13
C LYS A 602 -4.79 15.76 39.62
N ARG A 603 -5.81 16.14 38.87
CA ARG A 603 -5.75 16.34 37.42
C ARG A 603 -5.73 17.83 37.11
N ILE A 604 -5.05 18.21 36.04
CA ILE A 604 -5.09 19.58 35.51
C ILE A 604 -6.51 19.81 34.99
N ALA A 605 -7.17 20.87 35.49
CA ALA A 605 -8.53 21.23 35.06
C ALA A 605 -8.52 21.79 33.63
N PHE A 606 -9.64 21.63 32.93
CA PHE A 606 -9.83 22.20 31.59
C PHE A 606 -9.69 23.72 31.65
N ASP A 607 -8.87 24.26 30.76
CA ASP A 607 -8.63 25.70 30.61
C ASP A 607 -9.40 26.20 29.38
N ASP A 608 -10.50 26.93 29.62
CA ASP A 608 -11.38 27.48 28.59
C ASP A 608 -10.72 28.61 27.78
N GLU A 609 -9.64 29.22 28.28
CA GLU A 609 -8.94 30.32 27.59
C GLU A 609 -7.95 29.83 26.54
N ARG A 610 -7.50 28.58 26.63
CA ARG A 610 -6.50 27.98 25.74
C ARG A 610 -6.99 26.66 25.19
N VAL A 611 -7.87 26.75 24.19
CA VAL A 611 -8.56 25.60 23.59
C VAL A 611 -8.31 25.56 22.08
N ILE A 612 -7.94 24.39 21.57
CA ILE A 612 -8.00 24.08 20.14
C ILE A 612 -9.39 23.55 19.85
N LYS A 613 -10.14 24.24 18.97
CA LYS A 613 -11.48 23.84 18.59
C LYS A 613 -11.49 23.38 17.14
N ILE A 614 -11.83 22.12 16.91
CA ILE A 614 -12.04 21.55 15.58
C ILE A 614 -13.55 21.48 15.37
N THR A 615 -14.05 22.07 14.29
CA THR A 615 -15.49 22.05 13.96
C THR A 615 -15.75 21.29 12.67
N GLY A 616 -16.68 20.34 12.72
CA GLY A 616 -17.23 19.67 11.54
C GLY A 616 -16.23 18.87 10.71
N ALA A 617 -15.34 18.13 11.37
CA ALA A 617 -14.37 17.22 10.73
C ALA A 617 -15.08 16.06 10.00
N ARG A 618 -14.69 15.86 8.74
CA ARG A 618 -15.34 14.99 7.74
C ARG A 618 -14.33 14.14 6.94
N GLY A 619 -13.09 14.04 7.41
CA GLY A 619 -12.09 13.16 6.80
C GLY A 619 -12.46 11.69 6.94
N ASN A 620 -12.27 10.90 5.87
CA ASN A 620 -12.54 9.46 5.81
C ASN A 620 -13.91 9.09 6.39
N ASN A 621 -13.94 8.45 7.57
CA ASN A 621 -15.15 7.98 8.23
C ASN A 621 -15.68 8.93 9.33
N LEU A 622 -15.09 10.12 9.52
CA LEU A 622 -15.56 11.11 10.47
C LEU A 622 -16.90 11.71 10.02
N LYS A 623 -17.89 11.72 10.91
CA LYS A 623 -19.26 12.16 10.63
C LYS A 623 -19.52 13.57 11.18
N ASN A 624 -18.92 14.59 10.56
CA ASN A 624 -19.06 16.00 10.97
C ASN A 624 -18.74 16.22 12.46
N VAL A 625 -17.60 15.68 12.91
CA VAL A 625 -17.19 15.66 14.32
C VAL A 625 -16.65 17.02 14.74
N SER A 626 -17.11 17.53 15.88
CA SER A 626 -16.53 18.71 16.53
C SER A 626 -15.93 18.34 17.87
N VAL A 627 -14.73 18.82 18.17
CA VAL A 627 -13.99 18.52 19.40
C VAL A 627 -13.23 19.74 19.90
N GLU A 628 -13.15 19.87 21.21
CA GLU A 628 -12.40 20.91 21.91
C GLU A 628 -11.28 20.25 22.74
N LEU A 629 -10.05 20.71 22.55
CA LEU A 629 -8.85 20.18 23.20
C LEU A 629 -8.17 21.31 23.99
N SER A 630 -8.14 21.19 25.32
CA SER A 630 -7.47 22.18 26.17
C SER A 630 -5.95 22.01 26.13
N MET A 631 -5.23 23.12 26.09
CA MET A 631 -3.77 23.15 26.06
C MET A 631 -3.19 22.97 27.48
N GLY A 632 -1.93 22.52 27.54
CA GLY A 632 -1.23 22.32 28.83
C GLY A 632 -1.65 21.06 29.59
N GLN A 633 -2.35 20.14 28.94
CA GLN A 633 -2.79 18.86 29.50
C GLN A 633 -2.24 17.67 28.73
N LEU A 634 -2.11 16.52 29.40
CA LEU A 634 -1.90 15.24 28.75
C LEU A 634 -3.24 14.73 28.20
N THR A 635 -3.46 14.91 26.90
CA THR A 635 -4.71 14.52 26.23
C THR A 635 -4.55 13.16 25.56
N CYS A 636 -5.37 12.18 25.97
CA CYS A 636 -5.39 10.85 25.37
C CYS A 636 -6.60 10.68 24.45
N ILE A 637 -6.36 10.50 23.15
CA ILE A 637 -7.41 10.24 22.16
C ILE A 637 -7.65 8.73 22.07
N THR A 638 -8.77 8.27 22.63
CA THR A 638 -9.12 6.85 22.73
C THR A 638 -10.27 6.45 21.79
N GLY A 639 -10.49 5.15 21.63
CA GLY A 639 -11.50 4.55 20.75
C GLY A 639 -10.99 3.30 20.04
N VAL A 640 -11.92 2.53 19.45
CA VAL A 640 -11.61 1.26 18.75
C VAL A 640 -10.81 1.47 17.48
N SER A 641 -10.15 0.43 16.97
CA SER A 641 -9.42 0.49 15.70
C SER A 641 -10.40 0.80 14.55
N GLY A 642 -9.99 1.69 13.64
CA GLY A 642 -10.89 2.21 12.60
C GLY A 642 -11.87 3.30 13.04
N SER A 643 -11.90 3.75 14.30
CA SER A 643 -12.84 4.81 14.74
C SER A 643 -12.56 6.23 14.22
N GLY A 644 -11.48 6.43 13.46
CA GLY A 644 -11.08 7.73 12.91
C GLY A 644 -10.11 8.54 13.78
N LYS A 645 -9.48 7.96 14.81
CA LYS A 645 -8.49 8.64 15.68
C LYS A 645 -7.34 9.26 14.88
N SER A 646 -6.69 8.45 14.03
CA SER A 646 -5.57 8.89 13.19
C SER A 646 -6.04 9.94 12.19
N THR A 647 -7.25 9.82 11.66
CA THR A 647 -7.79 10.83 10.75
C THR A 647 -8.04 12.15 11.46
N LEU A 648 -8.59 12.14 12.67
CA LEU A 648 -8.84 13.35 13.46
C LEU A 648 -7.53 14.05 13.86
N ILE A 649 -6.52 13.30 14.31
CA ILE A 649 -5.29 13.89 14.85
C ILE A 649 -4.21 14.05 13.78
N ASN A 650 -3.86 12.97 13.07
CA ASN A 650 -2.72 12.96 12.16
C ASN A 650 -3.06 13.48 10.76
N GLU A 651 -4.32 13.35 10.32
CA GLU A 651 -4.75 13.83 9.00
C GLU A 651 -5.50 15.17 9.05
N THR A 652 -6.16 15.52 10.16
CA THR A 652 -6.88 16.80 10.32
C THR A 652 -6.09 17.80 11.17
N LEU A 653 -5.94 17.55 12.48
CA LEU A 653 -5.33 18.52 13.42
C LEU A 653 -3.87 18.84 13.08
N PHE A 654 -3.02 17.82 12.96
CA PHE A 654 -1.59 18.02 12.76
C PHE A 654 -1.28 18.75 11.45
N PRO A 655 -1.83 18.37 10.27
CA PRO A 655 -1.58 19.11 9.03
C PRO A 655 -2.10 20.53 9.07
N ALA A 656 -3.25 20.78 9.71
CA ALA A 656 -3.79 22.13 9.89
C ALA A 656 -2.84 23.00 10.74
N ALA A 657 -2.44 22.50 11.91
CA ALA A 657 -1.50 23.16 12.80
C ALA A 657 -0.12 23.34 12.14
N ALA A 658 0.38 22.33 11.43
CA ALA A 658 1.68 22.38 10.76
C ALA A 658 1.68 23.39 9.60
N ARG A 659 0.56 23.53 8.89
CA ARG A 659 0.41 24.56 7.85
C ARG A 659 0.44 25.96 8.44
N GLN A 660 -0.34 26.21 9.50
CA GLN A 660 -0.46 27.54 10.10
C GLN A 660 0.79 27.95 10.91
N VAL A 661 1.27 27.05 11.77
CA VAL A 661 2.31 27.34 12.75
C VAL A 661 3.71 27.05 12.18
N ASN A 662 3.90 25.89 11.54
CA ASN A 662 5.20 25.48 10.99
C ASN A 662 5.43 25.92 9.53
N ARG A 663 4.41 26.49 8.86
CA ARG A 663 4.42 26.82 7.41
C ARG A 663 4.71 25.61 6.51
N ALA A 664 4.27 24.43 6.92
CA ALA A 664 4.43 23.19 6.17
C ALA A 664 3.49 23.13 4.95
N VAL A 665 3.92 22.45 3.88
CA VAL A 665 3.05 22.10 2.74
C VAL A 665 2.32 20.81 3.09
N ALA A 666 1.23 20.93 3.85
CA ALA A 666 0.40 19.82 4.28
C ALA A 666 -1.08 20.19 4.15
N ARG A 667 -1.92 19.21 3.76
CA ARG A 667 -3.36 19.39 3.64
C ARG A 667 -4.06 18.65 4.77
N ALA A 668 -4.85 19.38 5.54
CA ALA A 668 -5.77 18.78 6.50
C ALA A 668 -6.92 18.07 5.78
N ALA A 669 -7.34 16.92 6.30
CA ALA A 669 -8.55 16.26 5.86
C ALA A 669 -9.77 17.18 6.09
N PRO A 670 -10.85 17.04 5.28
CA PRO A 670 -11.96 17.98 5.27
C PRO A 670 -12.52 18.31 6.66
N MET A 671 -12.68 19.61 6.95
CA MET A 671 -13.31 20.13 8.18
C MET A 671 -13.97 21.48 7.89
N THR A 672 -14.77 22.00 8.83
CA THR A 672 -15.42 23.32 8.68
C THR A 672 -14.52 24.46 9.15
N SER A 673 -13.96 24.37 10.35
CA SER A 673 -12.98 25.33 10.86
C SER A 673 -12.07 24.68 11.91
N ILE A 674 -10.93 25.32 12.16
CA ILE A 674 -10.08 25.06 13.31
C ILE A 674 -9.68 26.39 13.93
N ASP A 675 -9.89 26.53 15.24
CA ASP A 675 -9.66 27.76 16.00
C ASP A 675 -8.71 27.48 17.17
N GLY A 676 -8.03 28.51 17.69
CA GLY A 676 -7.12 28.41 18.83
C GLY A 676 -5.69 27.99 18.49
N LEU A 677 -5.33 27.90 17.21
CA LEU A 677 -3.95 27.59 16.77
C LEU A 677 -2.97 28.75 17.00
N GLU A 678 -3.47 29.97 17.20
CA GLU A 678 -2.70 31.17 17.53
C GLU A 678 -1.97 31.11 18.87
N HIS A 679 -2.37 30.20 19.77
CA HIS A 679 -1.71 29.97 21.05
C HIS A 679 -0.49 29.02 20.94
N LEU A 680 -0.18 28.52 19.75
CA LEU A 680 0.92 27.58 19.52
C LEU A 680 2.10 28.24 18.79
N ASP A 681 3.30 28.08 19.34
CA ASP A 681 4.54 28.49 18.68
C ASP A 681 5.03 27.47 17.63
N LYS A 682 4.79 26.18 17.91
CA LYS A 682 5.20 25.06 17.05
C LYS A 682 4.34 23.84 17.33
N VAL A 683 4.08 23.03 16.31
CA VAL A 683 3.57 21.66 16.46
C VAL A 683 4.65 20.65 16.09
N ILE A 684 4.78 19.57 16.86
CA ILE A 684 5.76 18.51 16.63
C ILE A 684 5.02 17.18 16.60
N ASP A 685 5.15 16.44 15.50
CA ASP A 685 4.73 15.04 15.40
C ASP A 685 5.93 14.14 15.70
N ILE A 686 5.79 13.28 16.71
CA ILE A 686 6.78 12.27 17.07
C ILE A 686 6.26 10.94 16.50
N SER A 687 6.66 10.67 15.26
CA SER A 687 6.23 9.50 14.49
C SER A 687 7.03 8.25 14.86
N GLN A 688 6.39 7.08 14.71
CA GLN A 688 7.04 5.76 14.72
C GLN A 688 7.71 5.40 13.39
N ALA A 689 7.74 6.32 12.42
CA ALA A 689 8.46 6.09 11.17
C ALA A 689 9.97 5.86 11.44
N PRO A 690 10.63 4.97 10.67
CA PRO A 690 12.04 4.69 10.87
C PRO A 690 12.90 5.97 10.80
N ILE A 691 13.82 6.13 11.76
CA ILE A 691 14.75 7.27 11.83
C ILE A 691 15.56 7.44 10.53
N GLY A 692 15.86 6.33 9.86
CA GLY A 692 16.43 6.34 8.52
C GLY A 692 16.36 4.97 7.87
N ARG A 693 16.35 4.97 6.54
CA ARG A 693 16.25 3.74 5.72
C ARG A 693 17.61 3.16 5.31
N THR A 694 18.70 3.72 5.83
CA THR A 694 20.05 3.29 5.50
C THR A 694 20.89 3.10 6.77
N PRO A 695 21.92 2.23 6.75
CA PRO A 695 22.88 2.07 7.85
C PRO A 695 23.66 3.34 8.23
N ARG A 696 23.54 4.41 7.43
CA ARG A 696 24.19 5.70 7.69
C ARG A 696 23.49 6.53 8.76
N SER A 697 22.18 6.34 8.89
CA SER A 697 21.42 6.94 9.98
C SER A 697 21.62 6.08 11.23
N ASN A 698 21.89 6.74 12.34
CA ASN A 698 22.08 6.15 13.66
C ASN A 698 21.77 7.19 14.74
N PRO A 699 21.63 6.79 16.03
CA PRO A 699 21.35 7.73 17.12
C PRO A 699 22.30 8.92 17.17
N ALA A 700 23.60 8.70 16.94
CA ALA A 700 24.60 9.78 16.97
C ALA A 700 24.42 10.82 15.85
N THR A 701 24.07 10.39 14.64
CA THR A 701 23.82 11.29 13.51
C THR A 701 22.48 12.01 13.65
N TYR A 702 21.42 11.29 14.04
CA TYR A 702 20.06 11.86 14.15
C TYR A 702 19.95 12.93 15.23
N THR A 703 20.54 12.70 16.40
CA THR A 703 20.58 13.68 17.51
C THR A 703 21.62 14.80 17.30
N GLY A 704 22.43 14.69 16.24
CA GLY A 704 23.54 15.60 15.96
C GLY A 704 24.66 15.55 17.01
N LEU A 705 24.79 14.45 17.78
CA LEU A 705 25.95 14.19 18.65
C LEU A 705 27.24 14.04 17.81
N PHE A 706 27.11 13.39 16.66
CA PHE A 706 28.25 12.98 15.84
C PHE A 706 29.07 14.15 15.28
N GLY A 707 28.46 15.34 15.08
CA GLY A 707 29.20 16.54 14.69
C GLY A 707 30.27 16.92 15.71
N THR A 708 29.83 17.10 16.96
CA THR A 708 30.72 17.46 18.08
C THR A 708 31.72 16.35 18.41
N ILE A 709 31.33 15.08 18.32
CA ILE A 709 32.27 13.96 18.51
C ILE A 709 33.42 14.05 17.47
N ARG A 710 33.12 14.28 16.19
CA ARG A 710 34.16 14.41 15.15
C ARG A 710 35.08 15.60 15.38
N GLU A 711 34.57 16.70 15.90
CA GLU A 711 35.38 17.87 16.28
C GLU A 711 36.34 17.56 17.43
N LEU A 712 35.90 16.77 18.43
CA LEU A 712 36.78 16.32 19.51
C LEU A 712 37.92 15.45 18.97
N PHE A 713 37.63 14.49 18.09
CA PHE A 713 38.64 13.62 17.48
C PHE A 713 39.62 14.39 16.59
N ALA A 714 39.16 15.38 15.82
CA ALA A 714 40.04 16.22 15.01
C ALA A 714 40.97 17.11 15.85
N ASN A 715 40.61 17.40 17.10
CA ASN A 715 41.39 18.23 18.00
C ASN A 715 42.40 17.44 18.86
N THR A 716 42.48 16.12 18.72
CA THR A 716 43.48 15.32 19.43
C THR A 716 44.89 15.59 18.90
N PRO A 717 45.95 15.42 19.71
CA PRO A 717 47.32 15.61 19.25
C PRO A 717 47.68 14.75 18.03
N GLU A 718 47.21 13.51 18.03
CA GLU A 718 47.42 12.53 16.94
C GLU A 718 46.77 12.96 15.63
N ALA A 719 45.52 13.45 15.69
CA ALA A 719 44.81 13.96 14.51
C ALA A 719 45.48 15.22 13.96
N ARG A 720 45.85 16.16 14.84
CA ARG A 720 46.52 17.42 14.45
C ARG A 720 47.87 17.16 13.79
N ALA A 721 48.68 16.24 14.33
CA ALA A 721 49.96 15.85 13.75
C ALA A 721 49.83 15.26 12.33
N ARG A 722 48.69 14.60 12.04
CA ARG A 722 48.39 14.01 10.73
C ARG A 722 47.58 14.92 9.80
N GLY A 723 47.24 16.13 10.24
CA GLY A 723 46.40 17.06 9.49
C GLY A 723 44.94 16.59 9.32
N TYR A 724 44.46 15.68 10.16
CA TYR A 724 43.11 15.14 10.06
C TYR A 724 42.06 16.16 10.53
N GLN A 725 41.12 16.46 9.64
CA GLN A 725 39.99 17.35 9.90
C GLN A 725 38.75 16.56 10.35
N PRO A 726 37.69 17.20 10.89
CA PRO A 726 36.44 16.51 11.27
C PRO A 726 35.81 15.70 10.13
N GLY A 727 36.11 16.03 8.86
CA GLY A 727 35.71 15.26 7.69
C GLY A 727 36.30 13.84 7.64
N ARG A 728 37.55 13.63 8.10
CA ARG A 728 38.20 12.31 8.16
C ARG A 728 37.42 11.34 9.05
N PHE A 729 36.87 11.86 10.14
CA PHE A 729 36.09 11.11 11.12
C PHE A 729 34.61 10.94 10.73
N SER A 730 34.22 11.37 9.53
CA SER A 730 32.87 11.14 9.00
C SER A 730 32.85 9.88 8.15
N PHE A 731 32.05 8.88 8.54
CA PHE A 731 31.84 7.71 7.69
C PHE A 731 31.07 8.04 6.39
N ASN A 732 30.43 9.22 6.30
CA ASN A 732 29.72 9.67 5.11
C ASN A 732 30.64 10.28 4.03
N VAL A 733 31.88 10.63 4.36
CA VAL A 733 32.79 11.40 3.49
C VAL A 733 33.99 10.54 3.08
N LYS A 734 34.40 10.67 1.82
CA LYS A 734 35.63 10.02 1.32
C LYS A 734 36.85 10.54 2.09
N GLY A 735 37.76 9.64 2.44
CA GLY A 735 39.03 9.98 3.09
C GLY A 735 39.33 9.09 4.29
N GLY A 736 38.43 8.97 5.27
CA GLY A 736 38.65 8.14 6.46
C GLY A 736 37.75 6.92 6.61
N ARG A 737 36.63 6.89 5.88
CA ARG A 737 35.73 5.73 5.84
C ARG A 737 36.39 4.50 5.20
N CYS A 738 35.85 3.33 5.47
CA CYS A 738 36.17 2.12 4.73
C CYS A 738 35.56 2.22 3.32
N GLU A 739 36.38 2.04 2.27
CA GLU A 739 35.89 2.15 0.88
C GLU A 739 35.10 0.92 0.42
N ALA A 740 35.31 -0.26 1.02
CA ALA A 740 34.59 -1.48 0.66
C ALA A 740 33.08 -1.37 0.98
N CYS A 741 32.73 -0.93 2.20
CA CYS A 741 31.33 -0.68 2.59
C CYS A 741 30.91 0.79 2.44
N GLN A 742 31.78 1.64 1.89
CA GLN A 742 31.58 3.09 1.78
C GLN A 742 31.14 3.79 3.09
N GLY A 743 31.57 3.26 4.24
CA GLY A 743 31.26 3.78 5.58
C GLY A 743 30.00 3.21 6.24
N ASP A 744 29.28 2.32 5.58
CA ASP A 744 28.06 1.71 6.16
C ASP A 744 28.39 0.69 7.25
N GLY A 745 29.60 0.11 7.22
CA GLY A 745 30.05 -0.95 8.15
C GLY A 745 29.48 -2.34 7.81
N VAL A 746 28.38 -2.36 7.08
CA VAL A 746 27.70 -3.55 6.57
C VAL A 746 27.58 -3.47 5.06
N ILE A 747 27.37 -4.61 4.41
CA ILE A 747 27.08 -4.74 2.98
C ILE A 747 25.69 -5.34 2.86
N LYS A 748 24.84 -4.71 2.04
CA LYS A 748 23.51 -5.23 1.73
C LYS A 748 23.64 -6.37 0.73
N VAL A 749 23.13 -7.54 1.08
CA VAL A 749 23.06 -8.71 0.20
C VAL A 749 21.61 -8.85 -0.25
N GLU A 750 21.39 -8.76 -1.55
CA GLU A 750 20.06 -8.93 -2.15
C GLU A 750 19.68 -10.41 -2.15
N MET A 751 18.50 -10.69 -1.61
CA MET A 751 17.98 -12.05 -1.47
C MET A 751 16.76 -12.23 -2.38
N HIS A 752 16.71 -13.32 -3.15
CA HIS A 752 15.62 -13.51 -4.12
C HIS A 752 14.27 -13.85 -3.47
N PHE A 753 14.27 -14.65 -2.40
CA PHE A 753 13.06 -15.15 -1.75
C PHE A 753 12.94 -14.77 -0.27
N LEU A 754 14.04 -14.36 0.35
CA LEU A 754 14.08 -13.88 1.72
C LEU A 754 14.21 -12.36 1.73
N PRO A 755 13.86 -11.68 2.83
CA PRO A 755 14.18 -10.27 2.98
C PRO A 755 15.69 -10.02 2.80
N ASP A 756 16.04 -8.91 2.15
CA ASP A 756 17.43 -8.48 2.04
C ASP A 756 18.06 -8.38 3.43
N ILE A 757 19.31 -8.83 3.53
CA ILE A 757 20.06 -8.83 4.79
C ILE A 757 21.28 -7.91 4.70
N TYR A 758 21.73 -7.48 5.87
CA TYR A 758 22.99 -6.75 6.01
C TYR A 758 24.02 -7.68 6.63
N VAL A 759 25.13 -7.89 5.93
CA VAL A 759 26.26 -8.69 6.40
C VAL A 759 27.38 -7.76 6.83
N THR A 760 28.07 -8.08 7.92
CA THR A 760 29.22 -7.31 8.40
C THR A 760 30.30 -7.23 7.32
N CYS A 761 30.86 -6.03 7.07
CA CYS A 761 31.88 -5.85 6.05
C CYS A 761 33.20 -6.55 6.44
N ASP A 762 33.68 -7.48 5.62
CA ASP A 762 34.93 -8.23 5.88
C ASP A 762 36.18 -7.34 5.99
N THR A 763 36.19 -6.20 5.29
CA THR A 763 37.37 -5.32 5.24
C THR A 763 37.56 -4.52 6.53
N CYS A 764 36.49 -3.94 7.07
CA CYS A 764 36.56 -3.13 8.29
C CYS A 764 35.99 -3.83 9.53
N LYS A 765 35.43 -5.04 9.37
CA LYS A 765 34.77 -5.81 10.43
C LYS A 765 33.72 -4.99 11.18
N GLY A 766 32.89 -4.27 10.44
CA GLY A 766 31.85 -3.41 11.02
C GLY A 766 32.32 -2.02 11.46
N ALA A 767 33.64 -1.76 11.55
CA ALA A 767 34.17 -0.53 12.14
C ALA A 767 33.90 0.76 11.34
N ARG A 768 33.34 0.68 10.11
CA ARG A 768 33.02 1.80 9.19
C ARG A 768 34.22 2.63 8.68
N TYR A 769 35.39 2.54 9.30
CA TYR A 769 36.58 3.33 8.96
C TYR A 769 37.74 2.48 8.44
N ASN A 770 38.70 3.13 7.77
CA ASN A 770 39.98 2.51 7.44
C ASN A 770 40.92 2.47 8.66
N ARG A 771 41.93 1.61 8.57
CA ARG A 771 42.89 1.36 9.66
C ARG A 771 43.62 2.62 10.10
N GLU A 772 43.95 3.53 9.18
CA GLU A 772 44.70 4.75 9.49
C GLU A 772 43.86 5.74 10.33
N THR A 773 42.55 5.78 10.11
CA THR A 773 41.63 6.62 10.88
C THR A 773 41.43 6.07 12.29
N LEU A 774 41.41 4.74 12.44
CA LEU A 774 41.29 4.06 13.72
C LEU A 774 42.57 4.10 14.59
N GLN A 775 43.65 4.71 14.11
CA GLN A 775 44.84 4.96 14.95
C GLN A 775 44.72 6.21 15.83
N VAL A 776 43.69 7.04 15.63
CA VAL A 776 43.44 8.23 16.45
C VAL A 776 42.51 7.87 17.60
N HIS A 777 42.90 8.26 18.80
CA HIS A 777 42.19 7.98 20.03
C HIS A 777 41.77 9.27 20.74
N TYR A 778 40.59 9.24 21.34
CA TYR A 778 40.14 10.20 22.31
C TYR A 778 39.92 9.47 23.63
N LYS A 779 40.63 9.86 24.70
CA LYS A 779 40.65 9.15 25.99
C LYS A 779 40.87 7.62 25.85
N GLY A 780 41.80 7.22 24.97
CA GLY A 780 42.14 5.81 24.75
C GLY A 780 41.12 5.01 23.92
N LYS A 781 40.12 5.65 23.33
CA LYS A 781 39.09 5.00 22.49
C LYS A 781 39.13 5.55 21.08
N THR A 782 39.03 4.68 20.08
CA THR A 782 38.88 5.07 18.69
C THR A 782 37.47 5.60 18.43
N ILE A 783 37.26 6.22 17.26
CA ILE A 783 35.91 6.67 16.90
C ILE A 783 34.92 5.51 16.73
N SER A 784 35.41 4.33 16.30
CA SER A 784 34.57 3.13 16.22
C SER A 784 34.17 2.66 17.61
N ASP A 785 35.11 2.64 18.56
CA ASP A 785 34.80 2.23 19.94
C ASP A 785 33.76 3.15 20.58
N VAL A 786 33.86 4.47 20.33
CA VAL A 786 32.87 5.45 20.81
C VAL A 786 31.50 5.22 20.18
N LEU A 787 31.44 4.88 18.89
CA LEU A 787 30.17 4.56 18.23
C LEU A 787 29.56 3.25 18.73
N GLU A 788 30.37 2.30 19.20
CA GLU A 788 29.90 1.05 19.81
C GLU A 788 29.46 1.21 21.27
N MET A 789 29.72 2.37 21.91
CA MET A 789 29.24 2.63 23.26
C MET A 789 27.71 2.73 23.29
N ARG A 790 27.13 2.13 24.33
CA ARG A 790 25.74 2.39 24.74
C ARG A 790 25.58 3.82 25.23
N VAL A 791 24.37 4.37 25.15
CA VAL A 791 24.05 5.74 25.61
C VAL A 791 24.49 5.96 27.06
N GLU A 792 24.26 4.98 27.94
CA GLU A 792 24.64 5.05 29.35
C GLU A 792 26.16 5.22 29.54
N ALA A 793 26.95 4.34 28.94
CA ALA A 793 28.41 4.42 29.00
C ALA A 793 28.94 5.69 28.31
N ALA A 794 28.31 6.11 27.21
CA ALA A 794 28.67 7.34 26.51
C ALA A 794 28.39 8.58 27.35
N LEU A 795 27.29 8.61 28.12
CA LEU A 795 26.96 9.72 29.01
C LEU A 795 28.06 9.93 30.05
N GLU A 796 28.51 8.86 30.69
CA GLU A 796 29.62 8.92 31.65
C GLU A 796 30.92 9.37 30.95
N PHE A 797 31.24 8.78 29.79
CA PHE A 797 32.46 9.08 29.03
C PHE A 797 32.54 10.55 28.56
N PHE A 798 31.41 11.12 28.14
CA PHE A 798 31.27 12.49 27.66
C PHE A 798 30.76 13.48 28.70
N ALA A 799 30.62 13.09 29.97
CA ALA A 799 30.21 13.99 31.05
C ALA A 799 31.00 15.31 31.12
N PRO A 800 32.32 15.35 30.81
CA PRO A 800 33.08 16.61 30.77
C PRO A 800 32.75 17.56 29.61
N VAL A 801 31.94 17.14 28.62
CA VAL A 801 31.57 17.93 27.44
C VAL A 801 30.08 18.29 27.54
N PRO A 802 29.72 19.51 28.02
CA PRO A 802 28.34 19.84 28.36
C PRO A 802 27.33 19.70 27.22
N SER A 803 27.74 20.00 25.98
CA SER A 803 26.89 19.89 24.79
C SER A 803 26.53 18.45 24.43
N LEU A 804 27.46 17.51 24.63
CA LEU A 804 27.21 16.07 24.45
C LEU A 804 26.42 15.51 25.63
N LYS A 805 26.82 15.86 26.86
CA LYS A 805 26.15 15.44 28.10
C LYS A 805 24.65 15.71 28.04
N ARG A 806 24.22 16.95 27.77
CA ARG A 806 22.79 17.31 27.70
C ARG A 806 22.00 16.45 26.71
N LYS A 807 22.57 16.16 25.55
CA LYS A 807 21.91 15.33 24.52
C LYS A 807 21.86 13.84 24.92
N LEU A 808 22.89 13.35 25.60
CA LEU A 808 22.93 11.97 26.10
C LEU A 808 21.98 11.79 27.30
N GLU A 809 21.86 12.78 28.18
CA GLU A 809 20.86 12.81 29.26
C GLU A 809 19.44 12.69 28.68
N THR A 810 19.11 13.43 27.63
CA THR A 810 17.79 13.29 27.00
C THR A 810 17.53 11.88 26.44
N LEU A 811 18.56 11.17 25.95
CA LEU A 811 18.40 9.79 25.50
C LEU A 811 18.22 8.82 26.67
N MET A 812 18.89 9.07 27.81
CA MET A 812 18.70 8.32 29.05
C MET A 812 17.28 8.52 29.60
N ASP A 813 16.79 9.76 29.66
CA ASP A 813 15.47 10.10 30.19
C ASP A 813 14.33 9.48 29.36
N VAL A 814 14.53 9.34 28.05
CA VAL A 814 13.59 8.64 27.14
C VAL A 814 13.65 7.12 27.31
N GLY A 815 14.64 6.58 28.03
CA GLY A 815 14.78 5.14 28.30
C GLY A 815 15.65 4.38 27.29
N LEU A 816 16.45 5.07 26.47
CA LEU A 816 17.29 4.47 25.43
C LEU A 816 18.72 4.15 25.92
N SER A 817 18.90 3.91 27.22
CA SER A 817 20.21 3.66 27.85
C SER A 817 21.00 2.55 27.17
N TYR A 818 20.30 1.52 26.70
CA TYR A 818 20.86 0.31 26.11
C TYR A 818 21.27 0.44 24.64
N VAL A 819 20.82 1.48 23.93
CA VAL A 819 21.07 1.64 22.48
C VAL A 819 22.51 2.08 22.23
N LYS A 820 23.17 1.52 21.21
CA LYS A 820 24.51 1.97 20.81
C LYS A 820 24.45 3.26 19.99
N LEU A 821 25.39 4.18 20.18
CA LEU A 821 25.44 5.46 19.46
C LEU A 821 25.48 5.30 17.93
N GLY A 822 26.21 4.29 17.46
CA GLY A 822 26.38 3.94 16.06
C GLY A 822 25.47 2.82 15.58
N GLN A 823 24.44 2.43 16.35
CA GLN A 823 23.51 1.38 15.93
C GLN A 823 22.77 1.78 14.65
N ASN A 824 22.70 0.86 13.69
CA ASN A 824 22.03 1.12 12.41
C ASN A 824 20.55 1.46 12.64
N ALA A 825 20.07 2.57 12.08
CA ALA A 825 18.67 2.98 12.22
C ALA A 825 17.68 1.93 11.66
N THR A 826 18.11 1.10 10.71
CA THR A 826 17.31 -0.01 10.16
C THR A 826 17.12 -1.17 11.13
N THR A 827 17.82 -1.16 12.26
CA THR A 827 17.75 -2.19 13.32
C THR A 827 17.08 -1.67 14.60
N LEU A 828 16.61 -0.42 14.59
CA LEU A 828 15.82 0.13 15.68
C LEU A 828 14.35 -0.26 15.49
N SER A 829 13.70 -0.61 16.59
CA SER A 829 12.27 -0.93 16.66
C SER A 829 11.40 0.26 16.30
#